data_AF-A0A7C4MK52-F1
#
_entry.id   AF-A0A7C4MK52-F1
#
_cell.length_a   1.000
_cell.length_b   1.000
_cell.length_c   1.000
_cell.angle_alpha   90.00
_cell.angle_beta   90.00
_cell.angle_gamma   90.00
#
_symmetry.space_group_name_H-M   'P 1'
#
loop_
_entity.id
_entity.type
_entity.pdbx_description
1 polymer ?
#
loop_
_entity_poly.entity_id
_entity_poly.type
_entity_poly.pdbx_seq_one_letter_code
_entity_poly.pdbx_strand_id
1 'polypeptide(L)'
;MRTNRMRCVHTGNGTTILAAIFWIWLCCSSFVVSAVAADNPSPPSSPIKLIFIHHSTGGNWLADANESGPYGMLGIELMKNNYYVSATNYGWGPDSIGDRTDIVNWPEWFTGINHGAILTALFAETGQNILEYGDWTRLSADPGGENQIVLFKSCFPNSDLYGNPTDSAYSEPNDWEFSVANAKAVYNSLLSTFAVHQNKLFVVITAPPLAKNEYAPDRHQSPASRAANARAFNNWLVQSWLIDYPYNNVAVFDYYNVLTSNGGNADTSDVNQTSGNHHRWWNGSVQHIQEQDNNFASYPTGDSHPSSAGQQKATSEFVPLLNVFYHRWKTETPAKPDVDCVFDWIVREYPAYFQPSTAATTWSGGDLVFRYFSNSLAYLAAYFGTIPEFANNLLYLGPLTDNTIANLGPIDIWAGTCNCQEQSENLPKAATLISPSGTTGSTPTFSWNAVSKATSYYLWVNDSNKTCIKTWFTAAQAGCTSGTGTCTVTPGTSLPDGSYTWWIQAANEYGSGPWSKSMTFSISTSKSKLVQASDFIYLGAFRLPDGSNRPLTFEYGGGAMTYNPKGDPTGKSDGFPGSLFIMGHNRMPYGELPNGNQIAEVDIPVPSIQSKVASLNQSRFIQSFHNVDNGVFAVYDEIPRAGMAYLNHQTTGPKIHLSFGQHFQESTTPTHAWFDTNLSAPNLQGAWFIGNQSPYSTCDYLFEIPSEWSDVHAIGKYLATGRFRDGGWSGMGPALFAYCPWTDSAGTPALSDTRLQETTLLLYKSSEDTPNIENALQGYQHPDEWSGGQWITTSSGKSAVLFVGNKGVGDKYWYGYINPLGSQYPCVDAASVEYFTACRMANGQPCPSSDMIECEGHTSLRGWWASEWRAQIILYDPADLARVASGAIASWEPQPYTSFSIHDRMYLNPDQVDTEALGTGVQRRELIGDVAFDRANGLLYVLELFADGAKPVVHVWRVS
;
A
#
# COMPACT_ATOMS: atom_id res chain seq x y z
N MET A 1 -67.62 12.23 -49.17
CA MET A 1 -67.99 10.86 -49.59
C MET A 1 -66.87 9.93 -49.11
N ARG A 2 -67.16 9.07 -48.11
CA ARG A 2 -67.14 7.58 -48.21
C ARG A 2 -65.74 6.98 -48.49
N THR A 3 -65.04 6.43 -47.48
CA THR A 3 -64.94 4.97 -47.08
C THR A 3 -64.25 4.10 -48.15
N ASN A 4 -63.36 3.12 -47.92
CA ASN A 4 -63.05 2.23 -46.79
C ASN A 4 -61.81 1.36 -47.19
N ARG A 5 -60.85 1.09 -46.28
CA ARG A 5 -60.46 -0.20 -45.65
C ARG A 5 -59.46 -1.17 -46.34
N MET A 6 -58.56 -1.66 -45.47
CA MET A 6 -57.81 -2.94 -45.43
C MET A 6 -56.60 -3.07 -46.37
N ARG A 7 -55.46 -3.68 -45.99
CA ARG A 7 -55.15 -4.69 -44.96
C ARG A 7 -53.64 -4.66 -44.63
N CYS A 8 -53.30 -4.86 -43.36
CA CYS A 8 -51.98 -5.30 -42.91
C CYS A 8 -51.90 -6.84 -43.04
N VAL A 9 -50.71 -7.42 -43.28
CA VAL A 9 -50.13 -8.63 -42.63
C VAL A 9 -48.74 -8.95 -43.23
N HIS A 10 -47.72 -8.68 -42.40
CA HIS A 10 -46.42 -9.35 -42.10
C HIS A 10 -45.53 -9.95 -43.22
N THR A 11 -44.28 -9.49 -43.32
CA THR A 11 -43.10 -9.98 -42.55
C THR A 11 -41.89 -9.05 -42.79
N GLY A 12 -41.14 -8.72 -41.72
CA GLY A 12 -39.85 -7.99 -41.80
C GLY A 12 -39.86 -6.58 -41.21
N ASN A 13 -39.68 -6.44 -39.89
CA ASN A 13 -39.51 -5.14 -39.23
C ASN A 13 -38.18 -4.43 -39.57
N GLY A 14 -37.21 -5.11 -40.20
CA GLY A 14 -35.89 -4.55 -40.49
C GLY A 14 -35.85 -3.54 -41.65
N THR A 15 -36.68 -3.71 -42.68
CA THR A 15 -36.59 -2.92 -43.92
C THR A 15 -37.22 -1.53 -43.84
N THR A 16 -38.23 -1.33 -43.00
CA THR A 16 -38.85 -0.02 -42.75
C THR A 16 -37.99 0.90 -41.86
N ILE A 17 -37.21 0.32 -40.95
CA ILE A 17 -36.26 1.05 -40.09
C ILE A 17 -35.06 1.55 -40.92
N LEU A 18 -34.49 0.68 -41.76
CA LEU A 18 -33.41 1.01 -42.67
C LEU A 18 -33.80 2.13 -43.65
N ALA A 19 -35.00 2.08 -44.21
CA ALA A 19 -35.49 3.13 -45.10
C ALA A 19 -35.62 4.49 -44.41
N ALA A 20 -36.12 4.54 -43.16
CA ALA A 20 -36.24 5.80 -42.43
C ALA A 20 -34.87 6.44 -42.13
N ILE A 21 -33.91 5.65 -41.66
CA ILE A 21 -32.54 6.10 -41.31
C ILE A 21 -31.78 6.55 -42.57
N PHE A 22 -31.92 5.83 -43.68
CA PHE A 22 -31.24 6.15 -44.94
C PHE A 22 -31.79 7.41 -45.62
N TRP A 23 -33.10 7.68 -45.48
CA TRP A 23 -33.72 8.92 -45.98
C TRP A 23 -33.28 10.18 -45.21
N ILE A 24 -32.94 10.06 -43.92
CA ILE A 24 -32.42 11.17 -43.10
C ILE A 24 -30.97 11.49 -43.46
N TRP A 25 -30.15 10.45 -43.71
CA TRP A 25 -28.76 10.61 -44.15
C TRP A 25 -28.65 11.37 -45.49
N LEU A 26 -29.53 11.06 -46.45
CA LEU A 26 -29.61 11.77 -47.74
C LEU A 26 -29.96 13.25 -47.58
N CYS A 27 -30.78 13.63 -46.58
CA CYS A 27 -31.14 15.02 -46.30
C CYS A 27 -30.03 15.82 -45.57
N CYS A 28 -29.15 15.17 -44.80
CA CYS A 28 -28.12 15.84 -43.98
C CYS A 28 -26.77 16.03 -44.70
N SER A 29 -26.56 15.40 -45.85
CA SER A 29 -25.31 15.42 -46.63
C SER A 29 -24.93 16.77 -47.30
N SER A 30 -25.62 17.87 -46.95
CA SER A 30 -25.40 19.20 -47.55
C SER A 30 -24.50 20.14 -46.73
N PHE A 31 -23.85 19.67 -45.64
CA PHE A 31 -22.97 20.48 -44.81
C PHE A 31 -21.50 20.15 -45.02
N VAL A 32 -20.67 21.20 -45.17
CA VAL A 32 -19.23 21.13 -45.42
C VAL A 32 -18.52 20.56 -44.20
N VAL A 33 -17.80 19.45 -44.40
CA VAL A 33 -16.99 18.74 -43.39
C VAL A 33 -15.75 19.57 -43.04
N SER A 34 -15.50 19.80 -41.74
CA SER A 34 -14.14 20.09 -41.25
C SER A 34 -13.43 18.75 -41.07
N ALA A 35 -12.36 18.53 -41.82
CA ALA A 35 -11.64 17.25 -41.86
C ALA A 35 -10.89 16.98 -40.55
N VAL A 36 -11.05 15.78 -40.02
CA VAL A 36 -10.09 15.19 -39.06
C VAL A 36 -8.71 15.21 -39.72
N ALA A 37 -7.68 15.69 -39.00
CA ALA A 37 -6.33 15.70 -39.53
C ALA A 37 -5.90 14.26 -39.83
N ALA A 38 -5.62 13.97 -41.10
CA ALA A 38 -5.12 12.67 -41.52
C ALA A 38 -3.75 12.37 -40.89
N ASP A 39 -3.45 11.09 -40.67
CA ASP A 39 -2.12 10.66 -40.25
C ASP A 39 -1.03 11.21 -41.17
N ASN A 40 0.06 11.69 -40.56
CA ASN A 40 1.15 12.35 -41.28
C ASN A 40 2.44 11.52 -41.18
N PRO A 41 2.87 10.85 -42.27
CA PRO A 41 4.12 10.09 -42.30
C PRO A 41 5.35 10.96 -42.62
N SER A 42 5.19 12.27 -42.80
CA SER A 42 6.28 13.17 -43.17
C SER A 42 7.25 13.42 -42.01
N PRO A 43 8.54 13.66 -42.26
CA PRO A 43 9.49 14.04 -41.21
C PRO A 43 9.01 15.23 -40.36
N PRO A 44 9.39 15.32 -39.07
CA PRO A 44 9.30 16.56 -38.29
C PRO A 44 9.89 17.75 -39.05
N SER A 45 9.29 18.93 -38.90
CA SER A 45 9.73 20.15 -39.57
C SER A 45 11.04 20.74 -39.05
N SER A 46 11.51 20.27 -37.89
CA SER A 46 12.77 20.66 -37.26
C SER A 46 13.44 19.46 -36.59
N PRO A 47 14.77 19.49 -36.38
CA PRO A 47 15.48 18.39 -35.73
C PRO A 47 14.93 18.04 -34.34
N ILE A 48 14.65 16.75 -34.11
CA ILE A 48 14.14 16.19 -32.85
C ILE A 48 15.17 15.24 -32.26
N LYS A 49 15.46 15.40 -30.97
CA LYS A 49 16.40 14.53 -30.25
C LYS A 49 15.69 13.27 -29.76
N LEU A 50 16.29 12.12 -30.04
CA LEU A 50 15.78 10.80 -29.74
C LEU A 50 16.87 9.97 -29.07
N ILE A 51 16.49 9.15 -28.10
CA ILE A 51 17.37 8.14 -27.51
C ILE A 51 16.83 6.74 -27.72
N PHE A 52 17.72 5.81 -28.08
CA PHE A 52 17.39 4.39 -28.21
C PHE A 52 18.08 3.57 -27.12
N ILE A 53 17.28 3.03 -26.19
CA ILE A 53 17.73 2.07 -25.18
C ILE A 53 17.76 0.68 -25.80
N HIS A 54 18.95 0.11 -25.94
CA HIS A 54 19.09 -1.20 -26.53
C HIS A 54 20.34 -1.94 -26.09
N HIS A 55 20.32 -3.26 -26.29
CA HIS A 55 21.51 -4.11 -26.39
C HIS A 55 21.46 -4.96 -27.66
N SER A 56 22.59 -5.53 -28.07
CA SER A 56 22.67 -6.55 -29.13
C SER A 56 22.05 -6.07 -30.46
N THR A 57 20.90 -6.64 -30.89
CA THR A 57 20.22 -6.36 -32.17
C THR A 57 19.93 -4.89 -32.48
N GLY A 58 19.92 -4.01 -31.47
CA GLY A 58 19.66 -2.58 -31.64
C GLY A 58 20.85 -1.82 -32.21
N GLY A 59 22.06 -2.22 -31.79
CA GLY A 59 23.30 -1.68 -32.35
C GLY A 59 23.39 -2.02 -33.84
N ASN A 60 23.18 -3.30 -34.19
CA ASN A 60 23.12 -3.75 -35.59
C ASN A 60 22.02 -3.00 -36.37
N TRP A 61 20.88 -2.71 -35.76
CA TRP A 61 19.81 -1.98 -36.45
C TRP A 61 20.20 -0.53 -36.75
N LEU A 62 20.87 0.15 -35.81
CA LEU A 62 21.38 1.52 -35.99
C LEU A 62 22.51 1.61 -37.01
N ALA A 63 23.43 0.64 -37.00
CA ALA A 63 24.71 0.67 -37.71
C ALA A 63 24.58 0.96 -39.22
N ASP A 64 25.56 1.70 -39.72
CA ASP A 64 25.76 1.88 -41.16
C ASP A 64 26.27 0.58 -41.79
N ALA A 65 26.25 0.52 -43.13
CA ALA A 65 26.81 -0.62 -43.85
C ALA A 65 28.28 -0.85 -43.47
N ASN A 66 28.58 -2.05 -42.98
CA ASN A 66 29.91 -2.42 -42.49
C ASN A 66 30.20 -3.91 -42.73
N GLU A 67 31.47 -4.30 -42.59
CA GLU A 67 31.94 -5.68 -42.78
C GLU A 67 31.95 -6.50 -41.48
N SER A 68 31.64 -5.90 -40.32
CA SER A 68 31.80 -6.51 -38.99
C SER A 68 30.57 -7.30 -38.52
N GLY A 69 29.41 -7.11 -39.16
CA GLY A 69 28.18 -7.80 -38.77
C GLY A 69 26.97 -7.34 -39.60
N PRO A 70 25.77 -7.84 -39.26
CA PRO A 70 24.55 -7.36 -39.90
C PRO A 70 24.30 -5.89 -39.55
N TYR A 71 23.70 -5.14 -40.48
CA TYR A 71 23.46 -3.71 -40.35
C TYR A 71 22.06 -3.32 -40.84
N GLY A 72 21.45 -2.32 -40.21
CA GLY A 72 20.07 -1.90 -40.48
C GLY A 72 19.90 -0.51 -41.07
N MET A 73 20.96 0.32 -41.01
CA MET A 73 20.96 1.70 -41.50
C MET A 73 19.90 2.60 -40.85
N LEU A 74 19.36 2.22 -39.68
CA LEU A 74 18.33 3.00 -38.99
C LEU A 74 18.84 4.40 -38.63
N GLY A 75 20.11 4.54 -38.23
CA GLY A 75 20.70 5.85 -37.91
C GLY A 75 20.64 6.83 -39.09
N ILE A 76 21.02 6.38 -40.29
CA ILE A 76 20.95 7.17 -41.52
C ILE A 76 19.50 7.56 -41.85
N GLU A 77 18.56 6.63 -41.76
CA GLU A 77 17.17 6.92 -42.12
C GLU A 77 16.50 7.85 -41.11
N LEU A 78 16.79 7.70 -39.81
CA LEU A 78 16.37 8.64 -38.77
C LEU A 78 16.98 10.03 -39.00
N MET A 79 18.26 10.12 -39.36
CA MET A 79 18.91 11.39 -39.72
C MET A 79 18.20 12.07 -40.90
N LYS A 80 17.90 11.32 -41.97
CA LYS A 80 17.16 11.84 -43.14
C LYS A 80 15.76 12.34 -42.78
N ASN A 81 15.21 11.87 -41.65
CA ASN A 81 13.91 12.24 -41.12
C ASN A 81 14.01 13.24 -39.95
N ASN A 82 15.08 14.04 -39.87
CA ASN A 82 15.27 15.07 -38.83
C ASN A 82 15.35 14.54 -37.39
N TYR A 83 15.78 13.29 -37.18
CA TYR A 83 16.06 12.80 -35.82
C TYR A 83 17.56 12.82 -35.52
N TYR A 84 17.94 13.44 -34.40
CA TYR A 84 19.27 13.32 -33.81
C TYR A 84 19.25 12.13 -32.84
N VAL A 85 19.95 11.05 -33.19
CA VAL A 85 19.88 9.77 -32.48
C VAL A 85 21.03 9.63 -31.51
N SER A 86 20.70 9.54 -30.23
CA SER A 86 21.56 9.05 -29.15
C SER A 86 21.17 7.61 -28.82
N ALA A 87 22.03 6.87 -28.14
CA ALA A 87 21.67 5.52 -27.69
C ALA A 87 22.30 5.19 -26.34
N THR A 88 21.80 4.14 -25.70
CA THR A 88 22.42 3.50 -24.53
C THR A 88 22.73 2.05 -24.87
N ASN A 89 23.73 1.46 -24.22
CA ASN A 89 24.15 0.08 -24.45
C ASN A 89 24.83 -0.51 -23.19
N TYR A 90 25.43 -1.70 -23.28
CA TYR A 90 26.14 -2.32 -22.16
C TYR A 90 27.07 -1.36 -21.42
N GLY A 91 27.04 -1.41 -20.09
CA GLY A 91 27.81 -0.56 -19.18
C GLY A 91 27.34 0.89 -19.08
N TRP A 92 26.28 1.28 -19.79
CA TRP A 92 25.80 2.66 -19.78
C TRP A 92 24.98 3.00 -18.54
N GLY A 93 25.12 4.24 -18.05
CA GLY A 93 24.22 4.86 -17.07
C GLY A 93 24.51 4.53 -15.60
N PRO A 94 23.70 5.07 -14.67
CA PRO A 94 23.79 4.76 -13.25
C PRO A 94 23.77 3.25 -13.01
N ASP A 95 24.68 2.75 -12.17
CA ASP A 95 24.80 1.33 -11.81
C ASP A 95 24.90 0.36 -13.01
N SER A 96 25.40 0.83 -14.16
CA SER A 96 25.47 0.05 -15.41
C SER A 96 24.09 -0.44 -15.87
N ILE A 97 23.03 0.36 -15.65
CA ILE A 97 21.65 0.01 -15.98
C ILE A 97 21.45 -0.41 -17.45
N GLY A 98 22.32 0.05 -18.37
CA GLY A 98 22.41 -0.39 -19.76
C GLY A 98 22.57 -1.91 -19.95
N ASP A 99 23.07 -2.63 -18.94
CA ASP A 99 23.18 -4.10 -18.94
C ASP A 99 21.84 -4.80 -18.73
N ARG A 100 20.81 -4.08 -18.27
CA ARG A 100 19.54 -4.65 -17.79
C ARG A 100 18.38 -4.23 -18.69
N THR A 101 18.31 -4.79 -19.90
CA THR A 101 17.28 -4.43 -20.90
C THR A 101 16.35 -5.59 -21.28
N ASP A 102 16.29 -6.62 -20.45
CA ASP A 102 15.26 -7.65 -20.56
C ASP A 102 13.90 -7.12 -20.10
N ILE A 103 12.81 -7.76 -20.55
CA ILE A 103 11.43 -7.35 -20.24
C ILE A 103 11.27 -7.19 -18.73
N VAL A 104 11.73 -8.17 -17.96
CA VAL A 104 11.65 -8.18 -16.50
C VAL A 104 12.46 -7.05 -15.82
N ASN A 105 13.34 -6.36 -16.53
CA ASN A 105 14.16 -5.25 -16.00
C ASN A 105 13.56 -3.87 -16.26
N TRP A 106 12.58 -3.72 -17.17
CA TRP A 106 11.98 -2.40 -17.44
C TRP A 106 11.44 -1.66 -16.21
N PRO A 107 10.89 -2.33 -15.17
CA PRO A 107 10.50 -1.63 -13.96
C PRO A 107 11.67 -0.89 -13.30
N GLU A 108 12.89 -1.42 -13.30
CA GLU A 108 14.05 -0.76 -12.72
C GLU A 108 14.40 0.57 -13.43
N TRP A 109 14.22 0.61 -14.75
CA TRP A 109 14.42 1.82 -15.56
C TRP A 109 13.38 2.90 -15.29
N PHE A 110 12.11 2.52 -15.20
CA PHE A 110 11.00 3.46 -15.32
C PHE A 110 10.21 3.68 -14.03
N THR A 111 10.13 2.70 -13.13
CA THR A 111 9.26 2.73 -11.93
C THR A 111 9.97 2.37 -10.61
N GLY A 112 11.18 1.81 -10.67
CA GLY A 112 11.97 1.36 -9.53
C GLY A 112 12.51 2.50 -8.68
N ILE A 113 13.08 2.19 -7.51
CA ILE A 113 13.52 3.20 -6.53
C ILE A 113 14.51 4.25 -7.09
N ASN A 114 15.33 3.86 -8.08
CA ASN A 114 16.34 4.72 -8.71
C ASN A 114 15.89 5.34 -10.05
N HIS A 115 14.66 5.12 -10.50
CA HIS A 115 14.20 5.54 -11.84
C HIS A 115 14.38 7.04 -12.10
N GLY A 116 14.21 7.89 -11.09
CA GLY A 116 14.41 9.34 -11.24
C GLY A 116 15.84 9.71 -11.68
N ALA A 117 16.86 9.05 -11.13
CA ALA A 117 18.25 9.27 -11.51
C ALA A 117 18.54 8.70 -12.91
N ILE A 118 18.00 7.51 -13.21
CA ILE A 118 18.15 6.83 -14.50
C ILE A 118 17.52 7.66 -15.62
N LEU A 119 16.26 8.12 -15.45
CA LEU A 119 15.56 8.94 -16.43
C LEU A 119 16.21 10.30 -16.63
N THR A 120 16.74 10.91 -15.57
CA THR A 120 17.51 12.16 -15.69
C THR A 120 18.74 11.97 -16.57
N ALA A 121 19.51 10.90 -16.35
CA ALA A 121 20.67 10.57 -17.17
C ALA A 121 20.26 10.24 -18.62
N LEU A 122 19.20 9.45 -18.79
CA LEU A 122 18.66 9.05 -20.10
C LEU A 122 18.20 10.26 -20.92
N PHE A 123 17.46 11.18 -20.33
CA PHE A 123 16.99 12.37 -21.04
C PHE A 123 18.13 13.32 -21.41
N ALA A 124 19.21 13.34 -20.63
CA ALA A 124 20.37 14.19 -20.90
C ALA A 124 21.39 13.58 -21.89
N GLU A 125 21.35 12.27 -22.15
CA GLU A 125 22.36 11.57 -22.95
C GLU A 125 22.40 12.02 -24.43
N THR A 126 23.61 12.18 -24.96
CA THR A 126 23.85 12.72 -26.31
C THR A 126 24.82 11.88 -27.15
N GLY A 127 25.48 10.91 -26.54
CA GLY A 127 26.43 9.97 -27.13
C GLY A 127 25.77 8.83 -27.89
N GLN A 128 26.60 8.11 -28.65
CA GLN A 128 26.17 6.97 -29.46
C GLN A 128 26.40 5.62 -28.76
N ASN A 129 27.33 5.48 -27.81
CA ASN A 129 27.53 4.20 -27.08
C ASN A 129 27.67 2.96 -28.03
N ILE A 130 28.56 3.09 -29.02
CA ILE A 130 28.60 2.29 -30.25
C ILE A 130 29.08 0.84 -30.05
N LEU A 131 29.92 0.58 -29.04
CA LEU A 131 30.55 -0.72 -28.76
C LEU A 131 31.04 -1.42 -30.05
N GLU A 132 30.79 -2.72 -30.21
CA GLU A 132 31.27 -3.55 -31.32
C GLU A 132 30.30 -3.64 -32.51
N TYR A 133 29.13 -3.00 -32.43
CA TYR A 133 28.03 -3.21 -33.39
C TYR A 133 28.07 -2.30 -34.62
N GLY A 134 29.07 -1.42 -34.73
CA GLY A 134 29.32 -0.54 -35.86
C GLY A 134 28.79 0.88 -35.68
N ASP A 135 29.57 1.87 -36.13
CA ASP A 135 29.18 3.28 -36.12
C ASP A 135 27.92 3.51 -36.99
N TRP A 136 27.14 4.52 -36.63
CA TRP A 136 26.07 5.02 -37.50
C TRP A 136 26.19 6.51 -37.75
N THR A 137 25.77 6.91 -38.95
CA THR A 137 25.67 8.31 -39.30
C THR A 137 24.43 8.92 -38.63
N ARG A 138 24.59 10.09 -38.01
CA ARG A 138 23.49 10.91 -37.44
C ARG A 138 23.67 12.39 -37.81
N LEU A 139 22.68 13.23 -37.51
CA LEU A 139 22.79 14.68 -37.70
C LEU A 139 24.07 15.22 -37.04
N SER A 140 24.83 16.03 -37.79
CA SER A 140 26.16 16.50 -37.36
C SER A 140 26.13 17.54 -36.24
N ALA A 141 25.01 18.23 -36.06
CA ALA A 141 24.79 19.19 -35.00
C ALA A 141 23.74 18.66 -34.01
N ASP A 142 24.08 18.60 -32.72
CA ASP A 142 23.13 18.35 -31.64
C ASP A 142 22.15 19.53 -31.56
N PRO A 143 20.83 19.32 -31.71
CA PRO A 143 19.83 20.38 -31.58
C PRO A 143 19.73 20.97 -30.15
N GLY A 144 20.42 20.37 -29.18
CA GLY A 144 20.43 20.79 -27.78
C GLY A 144 19.20 20.29 -27.01
N GLY A 145 19.23 20.47 -25.69
CA GLY A 145 18.17 20.00 -24.80
C GLY A 145 18.13 18.48 -24.62
N GLU A 146 17.07 18.04 -23.96
CA GLU A 146 16.83 16.64 -23.63
C GLU A 146 16.28 15.83 -24.82
N ASN A 147 16.50 14.51 -24.79
CA ASN A 147 15.80 13.57 -25.66
C ASN A 147 14.27 13.72 -25.47
N GLN A 148 13.55 13.91 -26.59
CA GLN A 148 12.10 14.05 -26.64
C GLN A 148 11.39 12.73 -26.96
N ILE A 149 12.10 11.82 -27.64
CA ILE A 149 11.60 10.50 -27.98
C ILE A 149 12.49 9.45 -27.31
N VAL A 150 11.88 8.48 -26.63
CA VAL A 150 12.56 7.33 -26.03
C VAL A 150 12.09 6.09 -26.76
N LEU A 151 12.99 5.48 -27.53
CA LEU A 151 12.82 4.13 -28.05
C LEU A 151 13.43 3.16 -27.05
N PHE A 152 12.77 2.04 -26.77
CA PHE A 152 13.35 1.01 -25.93
C PHE A 152 12.94 -0.39 -26.37
N LYS A 153 13.86 -1.36 -26.19
CA LYS A 153 13.66 -2.73 -26.65
C LYS A 153 14.43 -3.76 -25.84
N SER A 154 13.91 -4.98 -25.83
CA SER A 154 14.62 -6.17 -25.33
C SER A 154 15.19 -6.99 -26.49
N CYS A 155 16.14 -7.90 -26.21
CA CYS A 155 16.77 -8.75 -27.24
C CYS A 155 15.94 -10.02 -27.51
N PHE A 156 16.24 -10.75 -28.59
CA PHE A 156 15.47 -11.93 -29.03
C PHE A 156 15.21 -12.98 -27.94
N PRO A 157 16.07 -13.26 -26.94
CA PRO A 157 15.75 -14.25 -25.91
C PRO A 157 14.46 -13.94 -25.12
N ASN A 158 14.06 -12.66 -25.08
CA ASN A 158 12.83 -12.21 -24.42
C ASN A 158 11.56 -12.63 -25.18
N SER A 159 11.69 -13.13 -26.41
CA SER A 159 10.59 -13.76 -27.17
C SER A 159 10.37 -15.23 -26.80
N ASP A 160 11.13 -15.79 -25.86
CA ASP A 160 10.90 -17.12 -25.30
C ASP A 160 9.94 -17.06 -24.10
N LEU A 161 8.67 -16.73 -24.36
CA LEU A 161 7.66 -16.51 -23.32
C LEU A 161 6.86 -17.77 -22.98
N TYR A 162 6.84 -18.11 -21.69
CA TYR A 162 6.05 -19.19 -21.10
C TYR A 162 4.59 -18.76 -20.79
N GLY A 163 3.77 -19.71 -20.35
CA GLY A 163 2.35 -19.50 -20.03
C GLY A 163 1.44 -19.73 -21.25
N ASN A 164 0.30 -19.04 -21.31
CA ASN A 164 -0.65 -19.15 -22.42
C ASN A 164 -0.87 -17.81 -23.12
N PRO A 165 -1.22 -17.82 -24.43
CA PRO A 165 -1.46 -16.60 -25.21
C PRO A 165 -2.52 -15.65 -24.61
N THR A 166 -3.50 -16.22 -23.91
CA THR A 166 -4.65 -15.52 -23.34
C THR A 166 -4.49 -15.15 -21.88
N ASP A 167 -3.34 -15.43 -21.26
CA ASP A 167 -3.14 -15.13 -19.85
C ASP A 167 -3.33 -13.63 -19.58
N SER A 168 -4.08 -13.33 -18.52
CA SER A 168 -4.22 -11.96 -18.01
C SER A 168 -2.91 -11.48 -17.41
N ALA A 169 -2.71 -10.16 -17.35
CA ALA A 169 -1.58 -9.60 -16.62
C ALA A 169 -1.65 -10.01 -15.14
N TYR A 170 -0.50 -10.28 -14.53
CA TYR A 170 -0.42 -10.31 -13.07
C TYR A 170 -0.76 -8.95 -12.46
N SER A 171 -1.18 -8.97 -11.19
CA SER A 171 -1.45 -7.73 -10.45
C SER A 171 -0.18 -6.90 -10.24
N GLU A 172 0.98 -7.54 -10.13
CA GLU A 172 2.30 -6.90 -10.02
C GLU A 172 3.34 -7.68 -10.83
N PRO A 173 4.32 -6.99 -11.45
CA PRO A 173 5.42 -7.65 -12.15
C PRO A 173 6.44 -8.26 -11.18
N ASN A 174 7.11 -9.32 -11.62
CA ASN A 174 8.29 -9.91 -10.97
C ASN A 174 9.51 -9.87 -11.91
N ASP A 175 10.71 -10.00 -11.35
CA ASP A 175 11.99 -9.78 -12.05
C ASP A 175 12.65 -11.07 -12.58
N TRP A 176 12.00 -12.23 -12.44
CA TRP A 176 12.59 -13.53 -12.75
C TRP A 176 11.79 -14.38 -13.75
N GLU A 177 10.52 -14.06 -13.99
CA GLU A 177 9.63 -14.90 -14.80
C GLU A 177 9.43 -14.36 -16.22
N PHE A 178 9.78 -15.17 -17.22
CA PHE A 178 9.51 -14.88 -18.63
C PHE A 178 8.19 -15.53 -19.08
N SER A 179 7.06 -14.96 -18.67
CA SER A 179 5.72 -15.43 -19.05
C SER A 179 4.85 -14.33 -19.66
N VAL A 180 3.80 -14.71 -20.41
CA VAL A 180 2.84 -13.75 -20.98
C VAL A 180 2.19 -12.88 -19.89
N ALA A 181 1.81 -13.50 -18.76
CA ALA A 181 1.18 -12.80 -17.64
C ALA A 181 2.12 -11.77 -17.00
N ASN A 182 3.38 -12.17 -16.72
CA ASN A 182 4.35 -11.26 -16.13
C ASN A 182 4.79 -10.15 -17.10
N ALA A 183 4.99 -10.48 -18.38
CA ALA A 183 5.33 -9.49 -19.40
C ALA A 183 4.23 -8.41 -19.53
N LYS A 184 2.94 -8.79 -19.54
CA LYS A 184 1.84 -7.81 -19.52
C LYS A 184 1.84 -6.95 -18.25
N ALA A 185 2.13 -7.55 -17.08
CA ALA A 185 2.22 -6.82 -15.81
C ALA A 185 3.36 -5.79 -15.82
N VAL A 186 4.53 -6.15 -16.36
CA VAL A 186 5.66 -5.24 -16.55
C VAL A 186 5.22 -4.03 -17.36
N TYR A 187 4.69 -4.23 -18.57
CA TYR A 187 4.34 -3.12 -19.46
C TYR A 187 3.21 -2.26 -18.90
N ASN A 188 2.21 -2.85 -18.23
CA ASN A 188 1.18 -2.11 -17.52
C ASN A 188 1.77 -1.18 -16.45
N SER A 189 2.78 -1.63 -15.69
CA SER A 189 3.41 -0.81 -14.64
C SER A 189 4.09 0.45 -15.20
N LEU A 190 4.64 0.40 -16.41
CA LEU A 190 5.38 1.51 -17.04
C LEU A 190 4.47 2.70 -17.41
N LEU A 191 3.17 2.45 -17.62
CA LEU A 191 2.22 3.49 -18.05
C LEU A 191 2.12 4.65 -17.05
N SER A 192 2.34 4.39 -15.76
CA SER A 192 2.35 5.42 -14.71
C SER A 192 3.44 6.47 -14.94
N THR A 193 4.65 6.03 -15.29
CA THR A 193 5.78 6.90 -15.64
C THR A 193 5.52 7.64 -16.94
N PHE A 194 4.98 6.97 -17.96
CA PHE A 194 4.68 7.62 -19.24
C PHE A 194 3.61 8.70 -19.11
N ALA A 195 2.61 8.47 -18.25
CA ALA A 195 1.52 9.41 -17.99
C ALA A 195 2.00 10.74 -17.37
N VAL A 196 3.06 10.72 -16.55
CA VAL A 196 3.62 11.94 -15.95
C VAL A 196 4.69 12.61 -16.85
N HIS A 197 5.12 11.94 -17.92
CA HIS A 197 6.09 12.44 -18.90
C HIS A 197 5.44 12.68 -20.28
N GLN A 198 4.28 13.32 -20.33
CA GLN A 198 3.56 13.65 -21.58
C GLN A 198 4.36 14.53 -22.55
N ASN A 199 5.37 15.23 -22.05
CA ASN A 199 6.35 15.99 -22.83
C ASN A 199 7.40 15.09 -23.53
N LYS A 200 7.30 13.76 -23.38
CA LYS A 200 8.13 12.76 -24.05
C LYS A 200 7.24 11.77 -24.80
N LEU A 201 7.68 11.30 -25.97
CA LEU A 201 7.09 10.17 -26.68
C LEU A 201 7.87 8.89 -26.34
N PHE A 202 7.19 7.90 -25.79
CA PHE A 202 7.75 6.57 -25.52
C PHE A 202 7.33 5.60 -26.63
N VAL A 203 8.29 4.91 -27.24
CA VAL A 203 8.00 3.93 -28.28
C VAL A 203 8.60 2.60 -27.90
N VAL A 204 7.74 1.62 -27.67
CA VAL A 204 8.14 0.22 -27.48
C VAL A 204 8.51 -0.36 -28.83
N ILE A 205 9.73 -0.89 -28.94
CA ILE A 205 10.11 -1.77 -30.04
C ILE A 205 10.04 -3.20 -29.47
N THR A 206 9.14 -4.04 -29.99
CA THR A 206 8.99 -5.40 -29.47
C THR A 206 10.26 -6.23 -29.65
N ALA A 207 10.50 -7.22 -28.79
CA ALA A 207 11.66 -8.10 -28.94
C ALA A 207 11.59 -8.86 -30.29
N PRO A 208 12.71 -9.01 -31.03
CA PRO A 208 12.71 -9.75 -32.28
C PRO A 208 12.42 -11.25 -32.05
N PRO A 209 11.93 -11.99 -33.06
CA PRO A 209 11.57 -13.40 -32.91
C PRO A 209 12.81 -14.29 -32.74
N LEU A 210 12.65 -15.42 -32.05
CA LEU A 210 13.69 -16.46 -31.95
C LEU A 210 13.67 -17.36 -33.19
N ALA A 211 14.85 -17.83 -33.62
CA ALA A 211 14.96 -18.95 -34.54
C ALA A 211 14.47 -20.24 -33.87
N LYS A 212 13.80 -21.11 -34.64
CA LYS A 212 13.15 -22.32 -34.11
C LYS A 212 14.10 -23.25 -33.34
N ASN A 213 15.37 -23.30 -33.77
CA ASN A 213 16.42 -24.16 -33.20
C ASN A 213 17.08 -23.57 -31.94
N GLU A 214 16.77 -22.34 -31.55
CA GLU A 214 17.37 -21.68 -30.37
C GLU A 214 16.49 -21.72 -29.12
N TYR A 215 15.26 -22.20 -29.26
CA TYR A 215 14.42 -22.47 -28.11
C TYR A 215 15.01 -23.61 -27.28
N ALA A 216 15.30 -23.34 -26.00
CA ALA A 216 15.80 -24.35 -25.08
C ALA A 216 14.80 -25.51 -24.96
N PRO A 217 15.24 -26.78 -24.85
CA PRO A 217 14.33 -27.90 -24.61
C PRO A 217 13.56 -27.69 -23.30
N ASP A 218 12.23 -27.77 -23.37
CA ASP A 218 11.35 -27.69 -22.20
C ASP A 218 10.37 -28.87 -22.19
N ARG A 219 10.10 -29.39 -20.99
CA ARG A 219 9.26 -30.60 -20.80
C ARG A 219 7.76 -30.31 -20.80
N HIS A 220 7.36 -29.04 -20.70
CA HIS A 220 5.98 -28.59 -20.55
C HIS A 220 5.47 -27.81 -21.76
N GLN A 221 6.33 -27.03 -22.42
CA GLN A 221 5.94 -26.19 -23.56
C GLN A 221 6.88 -26.36 -24.75
N SER A 222 6.30 -26.62 -25.92
CA SER A 222 7.06 -26.71 -27.16
C SER A 222 7.57 -25.33 -27.62
N PRO A 223 8.64 -25.26 -28.43
CA PRO A 223 9.06 -24.03 -29.10
C PRO A 223 7.92 -23.31 -29.85
N ALA A 224 7.04 -24.07 -30.51
CA ALA A 224 5.88 -23.51 -31.21
C ALA A 224 4.87 -22.84 -30.27
N SER A 225 4.66 -23.41 -29.08
CA SER A 225 3.78 -22.82 -28.05
C SER A 225 4.35 -21.51 -27.52
N ARG A 226 5.65 -21.47 -27.22
CA ARG A 226 6.30 -20.25 -26.70
C ARG A 226 6.44 -19.15 -27.76
N ALA A 227 6.66 -19.52 -29.03
CA ALA A 227 6.59 -18.57 -30.14
C ALA A 227 5.16 -18.02 -30.35
N ALA A 228 4.12 -18.83 -30.15
CA ALA A 228 2.73 -18.36 -30.19
C ALA A 228 2.39 -17.43 -29.01
N ASN A 229 2.97 -17.67 -27.83
CA ASN A 229 2.86 -16.78 -26.67
C ASN A 229 3.45 -15.40 -26.97
N ALA A 230 4.67 -15.34 -27.52
CA ALA A 230 5.32 -14.09 -27.92
C ALA A 230 4.51 -13.33 -28.98
N ARG A 231 3.98 -14.04 -29.98
CA ARG A 231 3.05 -13.46 -30.97
C ARG A 231 1.84 -12.79 -30.30
N ALA A 232 1.16 -13.51 -29.41
CA ALA A 232 -0.04 -13.01 -28.77
C ALA A 232 0.24 -11.82 -27.84
N PHE A 233 1.37 -11.86 -27.13
CA PHE A 233 1.84 -10.74 -26.32
C PHE A 233 2.11 -9.49 -27.15
N ASN A 234 2.80 -9.63 -28.29
CA ASN A 234 3.08 -8.50 -29.19
C ASN A 234 1.80 -7.94 -29.86
N ASN A 235 0.87 -8.81 -30.26
CA ASN A 235 -0.45 -8.38 -30.73
C ASN A 235 -1.21 -7.61 -29.65
N TRP A 236 -1.15 -8.05 -28.39
CA TRP A 236 -1.76 -7.35 -27.27
C TRP A 236 -1.14 -5.96 -27.04
N LEU A 237 0.19 -5.83 -27.11
CA LEU A 237 0.86 -4.53 -27.01
C LEU A 237 0.37 -3.54 -28.07
N VAL A 238 0.20 -3.99 -29.31
CA VAL A 238 -0.26 -3.15 -30.42
C VAL A 238 -1.76 -2.81 -30.32
N GLN A 239 -2.59 -3.79 -29.96
CA GLN A 239 -4.05 -3.69 -30.16
C GLN A 239 -4.83 -3.36 -28.89
N SER A 240 -4.28 -3.65 -27.70
CA SER A 240 -5.06 -3.66 -26.45
C SER A 240 -4.41 -2.93 -25.30
N TRP A 241 -3.08 -2.92 -25.20
CA TRP A 241 -2.37 -2.35 -24.03
C TRP A 241 -2.71 -0.88 -23.77
N LEU A 242 -2.87 -0.08 -24.83
CA LEU A 242 -3.11 1.36 -24.73
C LEU A 242 -4.58 1.75 -24.85
N ILE A 243 -5.53 0.81 -24.83
CA ILE A 243 -6.95 1.09 -25.08
C ILE A 243 -7.55 2.09 -24.09
N ASP A 244 -7.15 1.98 -22.82
CA ASP A 244 -7.59 2.83 -21.70
C ASP A 244 -6.53 3.88 -21.33
N TYR A 245 -5.42 3.95 -22.07
CA TYR A 245 -4.37 4.94 -21.83
C TYR A 245 -4.81 6.30 -22.42
N PRO A 246 -4.96 7.35 -21.60
CA PRO A 246 -5.69 8.57 -22.01
C PRO A 246 -4.82 9.56 -22.82
N TYR A 247 -3.55 9.25 -23.06
CA TYR A 247 -2.59 10.15 -23.69
C TYR A 247 -2.01 9.56 -24.98
N ASN A 248 -1.59 10.43 -25.89
CA ASN A 248 -1.03 10.02 -27.20
C ASN A 248 0.50 9.93 -27.20
N ASN A 249 1.12 9.83 -26.01
CA ASN A 249 2.58 9.87 -25.85
C ASN A 249 3.24 8.49 -25.71
N VAL A 250 2.51 7.42 -26.05
CA VAL A 250 3.01 6.03 -26.06
C VAL A 250 2.64 5.37 -27.38
N ALA A 251 3.57 4.66 -28.00
CA ALA A 251 3.35 3.89 -29.22
C ALA A 251 4.10 2.55 -29.20
N VAL A 252 3.71 1.63 -30.08
CA VAL A 252 4.34 0.32 -30.22
C VAL A 252 4.69 0.07 -31.67
N PHE A 253 5.93 -0.33 -31.93
CA PHE A 253 6.35 -0.90 -33.21
C PHE A 253 6.61 -2.40 -33.04
N ASP A 254 5.89 -3.19 -33.82
CA ASP A 254 5.90 -4.65 -33.71
C ASP A 254 7.02 -5.26 -34.56
N TYR A 255 8.24 -5.01 -34.10
CA TYR A 255 9.48 -5.51 -34.69
C TYR A 255 9.50 -7.05 -34.75
N TYR A 256 8.87 -7.72 -33.78
CA TYR A 256 8.61 -9.16 -33.84
C TYR A 256 7.86 -9.55 -35.11
N ASN A 257 6.67 -8.97 -35.34
CA ASN A 257 5.84 -9.31 -36.50
C ASN A 257 6.54 -9.05 -37.83
N VAL A 258 7.20 -7.90 -37.95
CA VAL A 258 7.93 -7.50 -39.16
C VAL A 258 9.00 -8.54 -39.53
N LEU A 259 9.60 -9.20 -38.54
CA LEU A 259 10.71 -10.14 -38.73
C LEU A 259 10.28 -11.61 -38.83
N THR A 260 8.98 -11.93 -38.87
CA THR A 260 8.51 -13.31 -39.09
C THR A 260 8.02 -13.61 -40.51
N SER A 261 8.26 -12.72 -41.48
CA SER A 261 8.06 -13.00 -42.91
C SER A 261 9.19 -12.43 -43.76
N ASN A 262 9.48 -13.07 -44.89
CA ASN A 262 10.52 -12.64 -45.83
C ASN A 262 10.09 -12.89 -47.29
N GLY A 263 10.93 -12.46 -48.23
CA GLY A 263 10.76 -12.63 -49.67
C GLY A 263 11.19 -14.00 -50.20
N GLY A 264 11.18 -15.03 -49.36
CA GLY A 264 11.49 -16.42 -49.69
C GLY A 264 12.77 -16.97 -49.04
N ASN A 265 13.67 -16.11 -48.56
CA ASN A 265 14.84 -16.51 -47.76
C ASN A 265 15.28 -15.35 -46.84
N ALA A 266 16.21 -15.63 -45.92
CA ALA A 266 16.68 -14.71 -44.89
C ALA A 266 17.45 -13.48 -45.40
N ASP A 267 17.85 -13.44 -46.67
CA ASP A 267 18.56 -12.32 -47.30
C ASP A 267 17.68 -11.55 -48.30
N THR A 268 16.45 -12.01 -48.54
CA THR A 268 15.50 -11.36 -49.43
C THR A 268 14.35 -10.76 -48.63
N SER A 269 14.22 -9.44 -48.65
CA SER A 269 13.12 -8.74 -47.98
C SER A 269 11.81 -8.83 -48.76
N ASP A 270 10.70 -8.95 -48.04
CA ASP A 270 9.33 -8.73 -48.52
C ASP A 270 8.86 -7.27 -48.31
N VAL A 271 9.78 -6.34 -48.03
CA VAL A 271 9.47 -4.91 -48.00
C VAL A 271 8.78 -4.48 -49.31
N ASN A 272 7.76 -3.64 -49.19
CA ASN A 272 6.91 -3.19 -50.30
C ASN A 272 6.09 -4.28 -51.02
N GLN A 273 6.08 -5.52 -50.54
CA GLN A 273 5.14 -6.53 -51.03
C GLN A 273 3.76 -6.30 -50.41
N THR A 274 2.70 -6.62 -51.15
CA THR A 274 1.34 -6.55 -50.63
C THR A 274 1.05 -7.63 -49.60
N SER A 275 1.77 -8.76 -49.66
CA SER A 275 1.66 -9.88 -48.75
C SER A 275 2.90 -10.06 -47.87
N GLY A 276 2.68 -10.63 -46.69
CA GLY A 276 3.70 -10.78 -45.65
C GLY A 276 3.17 -10.38 -44.28
N ASN A 277 4.09 -10.29 -43.33
CA ASN A 277 3.86 -9.79 -41.99
C ASN A 277 4.50 -8.41 -41.90
N HIS A 278 3.69 -7.41 -41.59
CA HIS A 278 4.07 -6.01 -41.67
C HIS A 278 3.50 -5.21 -40.52
N HIS A 279 4.27 -4.23 -40.05
CA HIS A 279 3.78 -3.12 -39.24
C HIS A 279 4.33 -1.85 -39.85
N ARG A 280 3.58 -1.22 -40.75
CA ARG A 280 4.11 -0.18 -41.65
C ARG A 280 3.08 0.89 -41.97
N TRP A 281 3.54 1.98 -42.56
CA TRP A 281 2.68 2.91 -43.28
C TRP A 281 2.49 2.42 -44.72
N TRP A 282 1.25 2.17 -45.16
CA TRP A 282 0.96 1.65 -46.50
C TRP A 282 -0.33 2.27 -47.06
N ASN A 283 -0.27 2.79 -48.28
CA ASN A 283 -1.44 3.34 -49.00
C ASN A 283 -2.28 4.36 -48.20
N GLY A 284 -1.65 5.19 -47.38
CA GLY A 284 -2.32 6.27 -46.65
C GLY A 284 -2.85 5.88 -45.27
N SER A 285 -2.52 4.69 -44.76
CA SER A 285 -2.88 4.28 -43.40
C SER A 285 -1.78 3.45 -42.72
N VAL A 286 -1.86 3.36 -41.39
CA VAL A 286 -1.07 2.39 -40.61
C VAL A 286 -1.63 0.99 -40.84
N GLN A 287 -0.75 0.06 -41.19
CA GLN A 287 -1.06 -1.34 -41.43
C GLN A 287 -0.31 -2.21 -40.41
N HIS A 288 -1.04 -3.05 -39.67
CA HIS A 288 -0.50 -4.15 -38.85
C HIS A 288 -1.16 -5.44 -39.33
N ILE A 289 -0.42 -6.27 -40.07
CA ILE A 289 -0.93 -7.50 -40.69
C ILE A 289 -0.02 -8.68 -40.46
N GLN A 290 -0.63 -9.87 -40.41
CA GLN A 290 0.05 -11.16 -40.37
C GLN A 290 -0.57 -12.06 -41.45
N GLU A 291 -0.06 -12.03 -42.68
CA GLU A 291 -0.55 -12.93 -43.73
C GLU A 291 0.22 -14.26 -43.81
N GLN A 292 1.44 -14.30 -43.29
CA GLN A 292 2.23 -15.52 -43.17
C GLN A 292 2.10 -16.09 -41.75
N ASP A 293 1.64 -17.34 -41.65
CA ASP A 293 1.54 -18.07 -40.39
C ASP A 293 2.92 -18.57 -39.93
N ASN A 294 3.74 -17.63 -39.47
CA ASN A 294 5.06 -17.89 -38.89
C ASN A 294 5.28 -17.03 -37.64
N ASN A 295 5.75 -17.69 -36.58
CA ASN A 295 6.12 -17.10 -35.31
C ASN A 295 7.62 -17.20 -35.02
N PHE A 296 8.42 -17.75 -35.94
CA PHE A 296 9.88 -17.85 -35.80
C PHE A 296 10.59 -16.78 -36.63
N ALA A 297 11.87 -16.55 -36.34
CA ALA A 297 12.70 -15.64 -37.11
C ALA A 297 12.77 -16.02 -38.59
N SER A 298 12.43 -15.07 -39.47
CA SER A 298 12.56 -15.21 -40.92
C SER A 298 13.88 -14.65 -41.47
N TYR A 299 14.66 -13.95 -40.63
CA TYR A 299 15.91 -13.31 -41.01
C TYR A 299 17.13 -13.73 -40.14
N PRO A 300 17.38 -15.02 -39.81
CA PRO A 300 18.53 -15.38 -38.96
C PRO A 300 19.89 -15.22 -39.66
N THR A 301 20.96 -14.92 -38.90
CA THR A 301 22.36 -14.76 -39.39
C THR A 301 23.34 -15.83 -38.88
N GLY A 302 22.82 -16.92 -38.34
CA GLY A 302 23.59 -17.99 -37.71
C GLY A 302 23.09 -18.27 -36.31
N ASP A 303 22.64 -17.22 -35.63
CA ASP A 303 21.71 -17.27 -34.51
C ASP A 303 20.43 -16.45 -34.85
N SER A 304 19.64 -16.08 -33.84
CA SER A 304 18.42 -15.28 -33.97
C SER A 304 18.65 -13.80 -34.26
N HIS A 305 19.90 -13.32 -34.42
CA HIS A 305 20.15 -11.96 -34.87
C HIS A 305 19.60 -11.74 -36.29
N PRO A 306 18.78 -10.68 -36.49
CA PRO A 306 18.26 -10.35 -37.81
C PRO A 306 19.38 -10.01 -38.81
N SER A 307 19.27 -10.53 -40.03
CA SER A 307 20.13 -10.20 -41.17
C SER A 307 19.99 -8.75 -41.59
N SER A 308 20.95 -8.25 -42.36
CA SER A 308 20.86 -6.88 -42.90
C SER A 308 19.57 -6.68 -43.69
N ALA A 309 19.08 -7.69 -44.43
CA ALA A 309 17.81 -7.62 -45.14
C ALA A 309 16.60 -7.45 -44.20
N GLY A 310 16.58 -8.17 -43.07
CA GLY A 310 15.54 -8.05 -42.06
C GLY A 310 15.58 -6.72 -41.31
N GLN A 311 16.79 -6.30 -40.94
CA GLN A 311 17.01 -5.01 -40.29
C GLN A 311 16.58 -3.84 -41.20
N GLN A 312 16.95 -3.88 -42.47
CA GLN A 312 16.56 -2.87 -43.46
C GLN A 312 15.05 -2.87 -43.74
N LYS A 313 14.39 -4.05 -43.74
CA LYS A 313 12.92 -4.13 -43.79
C LYS A 313 12.32 -3.34 -42.61
N ALA A 314 12.77 -3.64 -41.40
CA ALA A 314 12.27 -2.98 -40.21
C ALA A 314 12.53 -1.48 -40.22
N THR A 315 13.70 -1.03 -40.68
CA THR A 315 13.99 0.40 -40.88
C THR A 315 12.99 1.05 -41.83
N SER A 316 12.75 0.44 -42.99
CA SER A 316 11.84 0.97 -44.00
C SER A 316 10.39 1.04 -43.53
N GLU A 317 9.96 0.13 -42.66
CA GLU A 317 8.59 0.10 -42.12
C GLU A 317 8.43 1.02 -40.89
N PHE A 318 9.47 1.10 -40.05
CA PHE A 318 9.44 1.85 -38.80
C PHE A 318 9.48 3.37 -39.00
N VAL A 319 10.39 3.89 -39.82
CA VAL A 319 10.65 5.34 -39.89
C VAL A 319 9.41 6.15 -40.28
N PRO A 320 8.61 5.75 -41.30
CA PRO A 320 7.34 6.40 -41.59
C PRO A 320 6.34 6.33 -40.43
N LEU A 321 6.30 5.22 -39.69
CA LEU A 321 5.43 5.09 -38.51
C LEU A 321 5.89 5.96 -37.35
N LEU A 322 7.20 6.08 -37.12
CA LEU A 322 7.72 6.99 -36.11
C LEU A 322 7.30 8.43 -36.39
N ASN A 323 7.31 8.84 -37.66
CA ASN A 323 6.77 10.14 -38.06
C ASN A 323 5.28 10.28 -37.75
N VAL A 324 4.47 9.25 -38.07
CA VAL A 324 3.04 9.23 -37.71
C VAL A 324 2.87 9.35 -36.19
N PHE A 325 3.61 8.58 -35.40
CA PHE A 325 3.55 8.62 -33.93
C PHE A 325 3.95 9.99 -33.38
N TYR A 326 5.03 10.59 -33.91
CA TYR A 326 5.47 11.94 -33.56
C TYR A 326 4.39 12.98 -33.85
N HIS A 327 3.80 12.95 -35.05
CA HIS A 327 2.78 13.92 -35.42
C HIS A 327 1.50 13.72 -34.61
N ARG A 328 1.05 12.48 -34.38
CA ARG A 328 -0.07 12.18 -33.47
C ARG A 328 0.18 12.73 -32.06
N TRP A 329 1.40 12.60 -31.55
CA TRP A 329 1.80 13.12 -30.25
C TRP A 329 1.85 14.66 -30.21
N LYS A 330 2.33 15.31 -31.28
CA LYS A 330 2.45 16.77 -31.36
C LYS A 330 1.17 17.50 -31.76
N THR A 331 0.28 16.84 -32.50
CA THR A 331 -1.05 17.39 -32.79
C THR A 331 -1.92 17.18 -31.57
N GLU A 332 -2.19 18.25 -30.81
CA GLU A 332 -3.33 18.26 -29.90
C GLU A 332 -4.60 18.10 -30.75
N THR A 333 -5.07 16.86 -30.93
CA THR A 333 -6.30 16.55 -31.68
C THR A 333 -7.29 15.88 -30.72
N PRO A 334 -8.58 16.29 -30.75
CA PRO A 334 -9.53 16.10 -29.65
C PRO A 334 -9.83 14.65 -29.33
N ALA A 335 -10.37 14.44 -28.12
CA ALA A 335 -10.95 13.18 -27.69
C ALA A 335 -11.82 12.56 -28.80
N LYS A 336 -11.78 11.22 -28.91
CA LYS A 336 -12.67 10.42 -29.76
C LYS A 336 -14.10 11.01 -29.74
N PRO A 337 -14.80 11.14 -30.89
CA PRO A 337 -16.18 11.64 -30.91
C PRO A 337 -17.03 10.87 -29.90
N ASP A 338 -17.89 11.57 -29.16
CA ASP A 338 -18.73 10.95 -28.14
C ASP A 338 -19.78 10.05 -28.79
N VAL A 339 -19.38 8.80 -29.04
CA VAL A 339 -20.20 7.75 -29.65
C VAL A 339 -21.44 7.49 -28.81
N ASP A 340 -21.33 7.62 -27.48
CA ASP A 340 -22.46 7.49 -26.57
C ASP A 340 -23.47 8.62 -26.78
N CYS A 341 -23.02 9.86 -27.01
CA CYS A 341 -23.91 10.98 -27.34
C CYS A 341 -24.69 10.76 -28.66
N VAL A 342 -24.05 10.18 -29.68
CA VAL A 342 -24.73 9.82 -30.94
C VAL A 342 -25.75 8.72 -30.71
N PHE A 343 -25.39 7.67 -29.97
CA PHE A 343 -26.31 6.58 -29.63
C PHE A 343 -27.50 7.09 -28.80
N ASP A 344 -27.25 7.95 -27.81
CA ASP A 344 -28.29 8.51 -26.94
C ASP A 344 -29.23 9.45 -27.70
N TRP A 345 -28.72 10.23 -28.66
CA TRP A 345 -29.58 11.04 -29.54
C TRP A 345 -30.51 10.16 -30.38
N ILE A 346 -30.00 9.07 -30.97
CA ILE A 346 -30.81 8.12 -31.75
C ILE A 346 -31.88 7.46 -30.88
N VAL A 347 -31.53 7.05 -29.65
CA VAL A 347 -32.47 6.47 -28.67
C VAL A 347 -33.60 7.46 -28.36
N ARG A 348 -33.28 8.73 -28.17
CA ARG A 348 -34.24 9.78 -27.82
C ARG A 348 -35.18 10.14 -28.97
N GLU A 349 -34.66 10.22 -30.19
CA GLU A 349 -35.45 10.63 -31.36
C GLU A 349 -36.27 9.47 -31.94
N TYR A 350 -35.78 8.23 -31.79
CA TYR A 350 -36.40 7.02 -32.31
C TYR A 350 -36.67 5.95 -31.22
N PRO A 351 -37.34 6.31 -30.10
CA PRO A 351 -37.50 5.42 -28.94
C PRO A 351 -38.35 4.19 -29.27
N ALA A 352 -39.25 4.27 -30.26
CA ALA A 352 -40.05 3.11 -30.68
C ALA A 352 -39.19 1.96 -31.27
N TYR A 353 -37.96 2.26 -31.74
CA TYR A 353 -37.06 1.31 -32.39
C TYR A 353 -35.81 1.01 -31.56
N PHE A 354 -35.35 1.95 -30.73
CA PHE A 354 -34.08 1.87 -30.00
C PHE A 354 -34.24 2.09 -28.48
N GLN A 355 -35.25 1.50 -27.84
CA GLN A 355 -35.33 1.51 -26.37
C GLN A 355 -34.27 0.58 -25.75
N PRO A 356 -33.41 1.07 -24.83
CA PRO A 356 -32.45 0.24 -24.13
C PRO A 356 -33.18 -0.68 -23.12
N SER A 357 -32.74 -1.95 -23.02
CA SER A 357 -33.06 -2.73 -21.83
C SER A 357 -32.34 -2.13 -20.63
N THR A 358 -32.80 -2.42 -19.41
CA THR A 358 -32.11 -2.08 -18.16
C THR A 358 -30.67 -2.62 -18.05
N ALA A 359 -30.17 -3.33 -19.07
CA ALA A 359 -28.83 -3.89 -19.19
C ALA A 359 -28.09 -3.49 -20.49
N ALA A 360 -28.55 -2.49 -21.26
CA ALA A 360 -27.85 -2.04 -22.46
C ALA A 360 -26.51 -1.38 -22.07
N THR A 361 -25.44 -2.19 -22.08
CA THR A 361 -24.06 -1.73 -21.90
C THR A 361 -23.49 -1.44 -23.27
N THR A 362 -22.96 -0.22 -23.47
CA THR A 362 -22.05 0.02 -24.60
C THR A 362 -20.86 -0.91 -24.39
N TRP A 363 -20.60 -1.78 -25.37
CA TRP A 363 -19.44 -2.65 -25.37
C TRP A 363 -18.39 -2.05 -26.31
N SER A 364 -17.17 -1.92 -25.81
CA SER A 364 -16.00 -1.53 -26.57
C SER A 364 -15.05 -2.72 -26.68
N GLY A 365 -14.63 -3.05 -27.89
CA GLY A 365 -13.60 -4.06 -28.10
C GLY A 365 -12.94 -3.93 -29.46
N GLY A 366 -11.61 -3.78 -29.41
CA GLY A 366 -10.79 -3.47 -30.56
C GLY A 366 -11.27 -2.21 -31.28
N ASP A 367 -11.46 -2.36 -32.58
CA ASP A 367 -11.88 -1.30 -33.51
C ASP A 367 -13.38 -0.99 -33.50
N LEU A 368 -14.19 -1.63 -32.65
CA LEU A 368 -15.64 -1.55 -32.70
C LEU A 368 -16.22 -1.14 -31.32
N VAL A 369 -17.04 -0.09 -31.32
CA VAL A 369 -17.89 0.31 -30.19
C VAL A 369 -19.32 0.02 -30.57
N PHE A 370 -20.07 -0.76 -29.80
CA PHE A 370 -21.47 -1.04 -30.14
C PHE A 370 -22.40 -1.06 -28.95
N ARG A 371 -23.68 -0.82 -29.22
CA ARG A 371 -24.76 -0.91 -28.24
C ARG A 371 -25.89 -1.77 -28.76
N TYR A 372 -26.33 -2.71 -27.93
CA TYR A 372 -27.44 -3.60 -28.25
C TYR A 372 -28.79 -3.02 -27.83
N PHE A 373 -29.81 -3.21 -28.66
CA PHE A 373 -31.18 -2.75 -28.40
C PHE A 373 -32.15 -3.94 -28.43
N SER A 374 -32.78 -4.21 -27.29
CA SER A 374 -33.62 -5.40 -27.10
C SER A 374 -34.95 -5.35 -27.86
N ASN A 375 -35.49 -4.15 -28.16
CA ASN A 375 -36.76 -4.01 -28.88
C ASN A 375 -36.64 -4.30 -30.38
N SER A 376 -35.50 -3.97 -30.99
CA SER A 376 -35.21 -4.23 -32.40
C SER A 376 -34.32 -5.46 -32.61
N LEU A 377 -33.79 -6.06 -31.53
CA LEU A 377 -32.79 -7.12 -31.54
C LEU A 377 -31.52 -6.77 -32.34
N ALA A 378 -31.24 -5.48 -32.48
CA ALA A 378 -30.21 -4.93 -33.36
C ALA A 378 -29.08 -4.27 -32.55
N TYR A 379 -27.93 -4.05 -33.20
CA TYR A 379 -26.82 -3.27 -32.68
C TYR A 379 -26.61 -2.00 -33.51
N LEU A 380 -26.35 -0.89 -32.84
CA LEU A 380 -25.64 0.24 -33.46
C LEU A 380 -24.17 0.11 -33.11
N ALA A 381 -23.29 0.29 -34.09
CA ALA A 381 -21.86 0.17 -33.89
C ALA A 381 -21.09 1.31 -34.57
N ALA A 382 -20.13 1.91 -33.89
CA ALA A 382 -19.11 2.76 -34.47
C ALA A 382 -17.86 1.92 -34.73
N TYR A 383 -17.41 1.88 -35.97
CA TYR A 383 -16.20 1.14 -36.35
C TYR A 383 -15.06 2.11 -36.66
N PHE A 384 -13.97 1.97 -35.93
CA PHE A 384 -12.74 2.77 -36.02
C PHE A 384 -11.56 2.00 -36.61
N GLY A 385 -11.83 0.80 -37.13
CA GLY A 385 -10.78 -0.08 -37.63
C GLY A 385 -10.38 0.15 -39.06
N THR A 386 -9.54 -0.77 -39.52
CA THR A 386 -8.80 -0.61 -40.77
C THR A 386 -9.55 -1.07 -42.02
N ILE A 387 -10.77 -1.64 -41.91
CA ILE A 387 -11.61 -1.98 -43.07
C ILE A 387 -12.08 -0.69 -43.76
N PRO A 388 -11.61 -0.37 -44.98
CA PRO A 388 -11.81 0.95 -45.59
C PRO A 388 -13.28 1.32 -45.83
N GLU A 389 -14.14 0.32 -46.03
CA GLU A 389 -15.57 0.50 -46.30
C GLU A 389 -16.37 0.94 -45.05
N PHE A 390 -15.84 0.68 -43.85
CA PHE A 390 -16.53 0.93 -42.57
C PHE A 390 -15.77 1.85 -41.63
N ALA A 391 -14.50 2.18 -41.96
CA ALA A 391 -13.64 3.00 -41.13
C ALA A 391 -14.29 4.35 -40.82
N ASN A 392 -14.35 4.69 -39.53
CA ASN A 392 -14.94 5.90 -38.98
C ASN A 392 -16.44 6.09 -39.29
N ASN A 393 -17.17 5.00 -39.52
CA ASN A 393 -18.61 5.03 -39.83
C ASN A 393 -19.46 4.48 -38.69
N LEU A 394 -20.70 4.97 -38.65
CA LEU A 394 -21.79 4.36 -37.88
C LEU A 394 -22.39 3.21 -38.69
N LEU A 395 -22.60 2.07 -38.06
CA LEU A 395 -23.12 0.84 -38.64
C LEU A 395 -24.39 0.44 -37.89
N TYR A 396 -25.38 -0.02 -38.65
CA TYR A 396 -26.54 -0.73 -38.11
C TYR A 396 -26.39 -2.22 -38.42
N LEU A 397 -26.35 -3.03 -37.36
CA LEU A 397 -26.31 -4.48 -37.46
C LEU A 397 -27.70 -4.97 -37.07
N GLY A 398 -28.45 -5.48 -38.05
CA GLY A 398 -29.87 -5.81 -37.92
C GLY A 398 -30.18 -6.91 -36.89
N PRO A 399 -31.47 -7.32 -36.78
CA PRO A 399 -31.88 -8.39 -35.89
C PRO A 399 -31.02 -9.64 -36.12
N LEU A 400 -30.61 -10.32 -35.03
CA LEU A 400 -29.77 -11.54 -35.07
C LEU A 400 -30.30 -12.65 -36.01
N THR A 401 -31.56 -12.58 -36.45
CA THR A 401 -32.19 -13.54 -37.36
C THR A 401 -31.93 -13.28 -38.85
N ASP A 402 -31.55 -12.05 -39.24
CA ASP A 402 -31.48 -11.64 -40.65
C ASP A 402 -30.06 -11.25 -41.14
N ASN A 403 -29.04 -11.26 -40.26
CA ASN A 403 -27.61 -10.99 -40.56
C ASN A 403 -27.36 -9.80 -41.51
N THR A 404 -28.12 -8.72 -41.39
CA THR A 404 -27.99 -7.54 -42.25
C THR A 404 -27.05 -6.51 -41.63
N ILE A 405 -26.03 -6.07 -42.37
CA ILE A 405 -25.16 -4.95 -42.01
C ILE A 405 -25.48 -3.79 -42.94
N ALA A 406 -25.77 -2.62 -42.38
CA ALA A 406 -25.96 -1.38 -43.13
C ALA A 406 -24.98 -0.31 -42.63
N ASN A 407 -24.18 0.23 -43.56
CA ASN A 407 -23.33 1.37 -43.28
C ASN A 407 -24.17 2.66 -43.34
N LEU A 408 -24.22 3.38 -42.22
CA LEU A 408 -24.98 4.61 -42.05
C LEU A 408 -24.13 5.87 -42.32
N GLY A 409 -22.87 5.70 -42.72
CA GLY A 409 -21.94 6.77 -43.10
C GLY A 409 -21.11 7.33 -41.93
N PRO A 410 -20.31 8.38 -42.19
CA PRO A 410 -19.30 8.90 -41.27
C PRO A 410 -19.88 9.34 -39.92
N ILE A 411 -19.27 8.88 -38.83
CA ILE A 411 -19.76 9.16 -37.47
C ILE A 411 -19.75 10.66 -37.13
N ASP A 412 -18.81 11.42 -37.71
CA ASP A 412 -18.69 12.86 -37.51
C ASP A 412 -19.88 13.64 -38.10
N ILE A 413 -20.54 13.12 -39.14
CA ILE A 413 -21.75 13.72 -39.73
C ILE A 413 -22.95 13.51 -38.79
N TRP A 414 -23.05 12.33 -38.18
CA TRP A 414 -24.04 12.05 -37.16
C TRP A 414 -23.82 12.92 -35.91
N ALA A 415 -22.57 13.07 -35.48
CA ALA A 415 -22.16 13.95 -34.37
C ALA A 415 -22.48 15.45 -34.64
N GLY A 416 -22.41 15.89 -35.89
CA GLY A 416 -22.88 17.23 -36.30
C GLY A 416 -24.40 17.37 -36.30
N THR A 417 -25.13 16.35 -36.76
CA THR A 417 -26.59 16.38 -36.89
C THR A 417 -27.32 16.32 -35.54
N CYS A 418 -26.77 15.62 -34.55
CA CYS A 418 -27.31 15.60 -33.18
C CYS A 418 -27.09 16.92 -32.40
N ASN A 419 -26.41 17.91 -33.01
CA ASN A 419 -25.90 19.09 -32.35
C ASN A 419 -25.15 18.73 -31.06
N CYS A 420 -24.37 17.63 -31.09
CA CYS A 420 -23.65 17.13 -29.93
C CYS A 420 -22.67 18.19 -29.36
N GLN A 421 -22.29 19.19 -30.16
CA GLN A 421 -21.57 20.38 -29.69
C GLN A 421 -22.44 21.37 -28.88
N GLU A 422 -23.71 21.62 -29.22
CA GLU A 422 -24.64 22.47 -28.44
C GLU A 422 -25.26 21.73 -27.24
N GLN A 423 -25.54 20.42 -27.35
CA GLN A 423 -26.03 19.64 -26.21
C GLN A 423 -24.98 19.55 -25.08
N SER A 424 -23.69 19.69 -25.41
CA SER A 424 -22.61 19.85 -24.43
C SER A 424 -22.79 21.07 -23.51
N GLU A 425 -23.51 22.12 -23.93
CA GLU A 425 -23.75 23.31 -23.10
C GLU A 425 -24.88 23.14 -22.07
N ASN A 426 -25.76 22.14 -22.26
CA ASN A 426 -26.86 21.81 -21.35
C ASN A 426 -26.58 20.61 -20.44
N LEU A 427 -25.56 19.83 -20.78
CA LEU A 427 -24.98 18.87 -19.85
C LEU A 427 -24.33 19.60 -18.67
N PRO A 428 -24.44 19.05 -17.45
CA PRO A 428 -23.69 19.56 -16.32
C PRO A 428 -22.19 19.56 -16.64
N LYS A 429 -21.47 20.59 -16.20
CA LYS A 429 -20.00 20.64 -16.37
C LYS A 429 -19.32 19.63 -15.45
N ALA A 430 -18.04 19.35 -15.70
CA ALA A 430 -17.23 18.50 -14.82
C ALA A 430 -17.28 19.03 -13.37
N ALA A 431 -17.59 18.15 -12.42
CA ALA A 431 -17.54 18.50 -11.00
C ALA A 431 -16.09 18.80 -10.59
N THR A 432 -15.92 19.75 -9.66
CA THR A 432 -14.62 19.99 -9.03
C THR A 432 -14.61 19.29 -7.68
N LEU A 433 -13.74 18.29 -7.55
CA LEU A 433 -13.62 17.49 -6.34
C LEU A 433 -12.96 18.31 -5.22
N ILE A 434 -13.39 18.11 -3.98
CA ILE A 434 -12.87 18.80 -2.80
C ILE A 434 -12.17 17.79 -1.89
N SER A 435 -12.88 16.74 -1.48
CA SER A 435 -12.37 15.70 -0.57
C SER A 435 -13.04 14.35 -0.83
N PRO A 436 -12.39 13.22 -0.53
CA PRO A 436 -11.06 13.11 0.06
C PRO A 436 -9.93 13.40 -0.94
N SER A 437 -8.89 14.10 -0.46
CA SER A 437 -7.57 14.20 -1.08
C SER A 437 -6.53 13.87 -0.01
N GLY A 438 -5.50 13.08 -0.35
CA GLY A 438 -4.53 12.59 0.63
C GLY A 438 -5.04 11.37 1.41
N THR A 439 -4.64 11.21 2.68
CA THR A 439 -4.97 10.02 3.48
C THR A 439 -6.26 10.21 4.29
N THR A 440 -7.14 9.20 4.32
CA THR A 440 -8.39 9.23 5.10
C THR A 440 -8.77 7.85 5.64
N GLY A 441 -9.78 7.79 6.53
CA GLY A 441 -10.28 6.56 7.15
C GLY A 441 -11.14 5.71 6.21
N SER A 442 -11.39 4.45 6.57
CA SER A 442 -11.96 3.42 5.70
C SER A 442 -13.37 3.70 5.17
N THR A 443 -14.13 4.64 5.74
CA THR A 443 -15.42 5.11 5.22
C THR A 443 -15.36 6.60 4.86
N PRO A 444 -14.70 6.97 3.75
CA PRO A 444 -14.46 8.36 3.41
C PRO A 444 -15.76 9.10 3.05
N THR A 445 -15.83 10.36 3.46
CA THR A 445 -16.85 11.32 3.00
C THR A 445 -16.37 12.01 1.73
N PHE A 446 -17.18 11.91 0.68
CA PHE A 446 -16.90 12.49 -0.64
C PHE A 446 -17.64 13.82 -0.80
N SER A 447 -16.89 14.88 -1.08
CA SER A 447 -17.43 16.24 -1.26
C SER A 447 -16.90 16.88 -2.55
N TRP A 448 -17.79 17.57 -3.27
CA TRP A 448 -17.47 18.29 -4.50
C TRP A 448 -18.28 19.59 -4.58
N ASN A 449 -17.82 20.54 -5.42
CA ASN A 449 -18.59 21.74 -5.70
C ASN A 449 -19.85 21.38 -6.51
N ALA A 450 -21.00 21.91 -6.10
CA ALA A 450 -22.26 21.71 -6.82
C ALA A 450 -22.15 22.25 -8.25
N VAL A 451 -22.66 21.46 -9.20
CA VAL A 451 -22.63 21.78 -10.62
C VAL A 451 -23.98 22.35 -11.04
N SER A 452 -23.98 23.55 -11.61
CA SER A 452 -25.18 24.18 -12.18
C SER A 452 -25.85 23.26 -13.20
N LYS A 453 -27.18 23.18 -13.17
CA LYS A 453 -28.05 22.31 -13.99
C LYS A 453 -27.96 20.79 -13.68
N ALA A 454 -27.18 20.34 -12.69
CA ALA A 454 -27.15 18.94 -12.29
C ALA A 454 -28.34 18.57 -11.39
N THR A 455 -28.99 17.44 -11.65
CA THR A 455 -30.06 16.88 -10.80
C THR A 455 -29.62 15.58 -10.10
N SER A 456 -28.55 14.94 -10.57
CA SER A 456 -27.93 13.78 -9.95
C SER A 456 -26.41 13.77 -10.12
N TYR A 457 -25.73 12.97 -9.31
CA TYR A 457 -24.29 12.76 -9.33
C TYR A 457 -23.97 11.28 -9.21
N TYR A 458 -23.04 10.79 -10.03
CA TYR A 458 -22.54 9.43 -9.98
C TYR A 458 -21.17 9.42 -9.33
N LEU A 459 -21.08 8.77 -8.17
CA LEU A 459 -19.81 8.54 -7.47
C LEU A 459 -19.20 7.23 -7.95
N TRP A 460 -17.95 7.31 -8.39
CA TRP A 460 -17.16 6.14 -8.74
C TRP A 460 -15.84 6.16 -7.98
N VAL A 461 -15.52 5.06 -7.31
CA VAL A 461 -14.29 4.84 -6.55
C VAL A 461 -13.70 3.49 -6.93
N ASN A 462 -12.44 3.48 -7.35
CA ASN A 462 -11.67 2.28 -7.68
C ASN A 462 -10.43 2.19 -6.80
N ASP A 463 -10.02 0.96 -6.47
CA ASP A 463 -8.63 0.64 -6.14
C ASP A 463 -7.86 0.26 -7.43
N SER A 464 -6.62 -0.22 -7.31
CA SER A 464 -5.79 -0.59 -8.46
C SER A 464 -6.34 -1.75 -9.31
N ASN A 465 -7.29 -2.54 -8.79
CA ASN A 465 -7.70 -3.82 -9.39
C ASN A 465 -9.22 -3.97 -9.57
N LYS A 466 -10.05 -3.17 -8.91
CA LYS A 466 -11.52 -3.30 -8.95
C LYS A 466 -12.26 -2.01 -8.66
N THR A 467 -13.52 -1.98 -9.09
CA THR A 467 -14.48 -0.97 -8.65
C THR A 467 -15.01 -1.28 -7.25
N CYS A 468 -14.86 -0.32 -6.34
CA CYS A 468 -15.23 -0.46 -4.94
C CYS A 468 -16.59 0.20 -4.63
N ILE A 469 -16.82 1.40 -5.15
CA ILE A 469 -18.09 2.13 -5.01
C ILE A 469 -18.50 2.65 -6.38
N LYS A 470 -19.74 2.39 -6.78
CA LYS A 470 -20.31 2.88 -8.04
C LYS A 470 -21.80 3.15 -7.86
N THR A 471 -22.19 4.37 -7.54
CA THR A 471 -23.55 4.65 -7.06
C THR A 471 -24.03 6.05 -7.43
N TRP A 472 -25.32 6.15 -7.81
CA TRP A 472 -26.00 7.41 -8.09
C TRP A 472 -26.58 8.03 -6.82
N PHE A 473 -26.43 9.34 -6.70
CA PHE A 473 -27.07 10.17 -5.69
C PHE A 473 -27.82 11.31 -6.36
N THR A 474 -29.05 11.57 -5.94
CA THR A 474 -29.76 12.79 -6.34
C THR A 474 -29.11 14.03 -5.71
N ALA A 475 -29.27 15.20 -6.32
CA ALA A 475 -28.80 16.45 -5.73
C ALA A 475 -29.39 16.71 -4.32
N ALA A 476 -30.57 16.16 -4.02
CA ALA A 476 -31.16 16.17 -2.68
C ALA A 476 -30.42 15.28 -1.68
N GLN A 477 -30.07 14.04 -2.05
CA GLN A 477 -29.28 13.14 -1.19
C GLN A 477 -27.87 13.67 -0.92
N ALA A 478 -27.28 14.38 -1.89
CA ALA A 478 -25.98 15.03 -1.72
C ALA A 478 -26.06 16.41 -1.05
N GLY A 479 -27.25 16.89 -0.66
CA GLY A 479 -27.44 18.13 0.08
C GLY A 479 -27.28 19.43 -0.73
N CYS A 480 -27.37 19.39 -2.07
CA CYS A 480 -27.03 20.51 -2.95
C CYS A 480 -28.05 20.77 -4.08
N THR A 481 -29.36 20.69 -3.78
CA THR A 481 -30.46 20.89 -4.76
C THR A 481 -30.50 22.25 -5.44
N SER A 482 -29.91 23.29 -4.83
CA SER A 482 -29.83 24.63 -5.43
C SER A 482 -28.84 24.73 -6.59
N GLY A 483 -28.09 23.66 -6.89
CA GLY A 483 -27.04 23.66 -7.93
C GLY A 483 -25.85 24.56 -7.60
N THR A 484 -25.74 24.99 -6.33
CA THR A 484 -24.70 25.88 -5.80
C THR A 484 -24.30 25.42 -4.40
N GLY A 485 -23.07 25.73 -3.95
CA GLY A 485 -22.54 25.26 -2.67
C GLY A 485 -21.77 23.94 -2.77
N THR A 486 -21.69 23.18 -1.68
CA THR A 486 -20.96 21.90 -1.61
C THR A 486 -21.92 20.73 -1.56
N CYS A 487 -21.74 19.76 -2.45
CA CYS A 487 -22.40 18.46 -2.39
C CYS A 487 -21.56 17.50 -1.55
N THR A 488 -22.18 16.68 -0.70
CA THR A 488 -21.48 15.72 0.16
C THR A 488 -22.24 14.41 0.29
N VAL A 489 -21.55 13.27 0.19
CA VAL A 489 -22.10 11.94 0.46
C VAL A 489 -21.10 11.07 1.23
N THR A 490 -21.59 10.25 2.14
CA THR A 490 -20.80 9.24 2.87
C THR A 490 -21.41 7.87 2.59
N PRO A 491 -20.92 7.15 1.56
CA PRO A 491 -21.38 5.79 1.28
C PRO A 491 -21.05 4.86 2.46
N GLY A 492 -21.95 3.95 2.81
CA GLY A 492 -21.74 2.99 3.91
C GLY A 492 -20.73 1.86 3.61
N THR A 493 -20.12 1.87 2.43
CA THR A 493 -19.14 0.86 2.00
C THR A 493 -17.77 1.17 2.58
N SER A 494 -17.26 0.31 3.46
CA SER A 494 -15.89 0.40 3.99
C SER A 494 -14.86 -0.04 2.93
N LEU A 495 -13.83 0.78 2.74
CA LEU A 495 -12.72 0.60 1.81
C LEU A 495 -11.47 0.12 2.58
N PRO A 496 -10.81 -0.98 2.16
CA PRO A 496 -9.53 -1.45 2.74
C PRO A 496 -8.37 -0.45 2.59
N ASP A 497 -7.20 -0.76 3.16
CA ASP A 497 -5.97 -0.02 2.86
C ASP A 497 -5.62 -0.07 1.37
N GLY A 498 -5.22 1.06 0.84
CA GLY A 498 -4.79 1.18 -0.53
C GLY A 498 -4.93 2.60 -1.05
N SER A 499 -4.37 2.83 -2.22
CA SER A 499 -4.65 4.04 -2.97
C SER A 499 -5.94 3.85 -3.76
N TYR A 500 -6.80 4.85 -3.65
CA TYR A 500 -8.08 4.89 -4.33
C TYR A 500 -8.14 6.12 -5.21
N THR A 501 -8.69 5.92 -6.39
CA THR A 501 -9.02 7.02 -7.28
C THR A 501 -10.52 7.15 -7.34
N TRP A 502 -11.02 8.37 -7.24
CA TRP A 502 -12.44 8.64 -7.33
C TRP A 502 -12.77 9.77 -8.28
N TRP A 503 -14.01 9.71 -8.76
CA TRP A 503 -14.58 10.64 -9.72
C TRP A 503 -16.04 10.92 -9.38
N ILE A 504 -16.50 12.09 -9.82
CA ILE A 504 -17.91 12.45 -9.84
C ILE A 504 -18.32 12.77 -11.27
N GLN A 505 -19.43 12.18 -11.71
CA GLN A 505 -20.12 12.58 -12.93
C GLN A 505 -21.41 13.28 -12.57
N ALA A 506 -21.58 14.54 -12.96
CA ALA A 506 -22.83 15.26 -12.79
C ALA A 506 -23.76 14.94 -13.96
N ALA A 507 -25.05 14.74 -13.70
CA ALA A 507 -26.03 14.43 -14.74
C ALA A 507 -27.36 15.16 -14.54
N ASN A 508 -28.12 15.26 -15.62
CA ASN A 508 -29.49 15.74 -15.64
C ASN A 508 -30.31 14.99 -16.70
N GLU A 509 -31.51 15.50 -17.02
CA GLU A 509 -32.42 14.88 -18.00
C GLU A 509 -31.87 14.86 -19.43
N TYR A 510 -30.86 15.68 -19.74
CA TYR A 510 -30.20 15.72 -21.04
C TYR A 510 -29.04 14.72 -21.16
N GLY A 511 -28.60 14.13 -20.03
CA GLY A 511 -27.54 13.13 -19.97
C GLY A 511 -26.51 13.41 -18.88
N SER A 512 -25.41 12.66 -18.94
CA SER A 512 -24.29 12.82 -18.02
C SER A 512 -23.25 13.74 -18.62
N GLY A 513 -22.80 14.72 -17.83
CA GLY A 513 -21.67 15.57 -18.18
C GLY A 513 -20.32 14.85 -18.10
N PRO A 514 -19.21 15.55 -18.36
CA PRO A 514 -17.88 14.98 -18.22
C PRO A 514 -17.62 14.53 -16.77
N TRP A 515 -16.84 13.46 -16.61
CA TRP A 515 -16.27 13.11 -15.31
C TRP A 515 -15.41 14.26 -14.79
N SER A 516 -15.38 14.43 -13.47
CA SER A 516 -14.39 15.27 -12.81
C SER A 516 -12.97 14.82 -13.16
N LYS A 517 -11.97 15.70 -12.97
CA LYS A 517 -10.58 15.22 -12.84
C LYS A 517 -10.55 14.18 -11.73
N SER A 518 -9.83 13.08 -11.97
CA SER A 518 -9.57 12.09 -10.92
C SER A 518 -8.94 12.77 -9.72
N MET A 519 -9.40 12.43 -8.53
CA MET A 519 -8.70 12.78 -7.32
C MET A 519 -8.28 11.48 -6.67
N THR A 520 -7.00 11.39 -6.31
CA THR A 520 -6.48 10.26 -5.58
C THR A 520 -6.56 10.58 -4.10
N PHE A 521 -7.03 9.60 -3.34
CA PHE A 521 -6.81 9.54 -1.91
C PHE A 521 -6.19 8.19 -1.61
N SER A 522 -5.67 8.01 -0.42
CA SER A 522 -5.33 6.69 0.06
C SER A 522 -6.12 6.43 1.31
N ILE A 523 -6.71 5.25 1.39
CA ILE A 523 -7.00 4.67 2.68
C ILE A 523 -5.66 4.15 3.18
N SER A 524 -5.14 4.81 4.19
CA SER A 524 -4.18 4.17 5.05
C SER A 524 -4.90 4.08 6.39
N THR A 525 -5.42 2.89 6.70
CA THR A 525 -5.16 2.39 8.04
C THR A 525 -3.64 2.30 8.16
N SER A 526 -3.10 2.61 9.32
CA SER A 526 -1.84 3.34 9.46
C SER A 526 -0.59 2.55 9.04
N LYS A 527 -0.70 1.38 8.41
CA LYS A 527 0.31 0.32 8.29
C LYS A 527 1.64 0.71 7.66
N SER A 528 1.70 1.57 6.63
CA SER A 528 2.99 2.06 6.08
C SER A 528 3.66 3.12 6.97
N LYS A 529 2.90 3.69 7.91
CA LYS A 529 3.36 4.52 9.03
C LYS A 529 3.35 3.75 10.36
N LEU A 530 3.21 2.42 10.36
CA LEU A 530 3.33 1.63 11.58
C LEU A 530 4.77 1.16 11.74
N VAL A 531 5.24 1.18 12.99
CA VAL A 531 6.50 0.55 13.37
C VAL A 531 6.40 -0.96 13.15
N GLN A 532 7.38 -1.56 12.50
CA GLN A 532 7.41 -2.99 12.23
C GLN A 532 8.39 -3.70 13.15
N ALA A 533 8.25 -5.02 13.30
CA ALA A 533 9.20 -5.83 14.08
C ALA A 533 10.65 -5.69 13.58
N SER A 534 10.83 -5.54 12.25
CA SER A 534 12.13 -5.32 11.62
C SER A 534 12.78 -3.98 11.96
N ASP A 535 12.01 -3.02 12.49
CA ASP A 535 12.52 -1.69 12.84
C ASP A 535 13.31 -1.71 14.15
N PHE A 536 13.22 -2.78 14.95
CA PHE A 536 13.90 -2.94 16.24
C PHE A 536 15.28 -3.60 16.06
N ILE A 537 16.34 -2.81 16.23
CA ILE A 537 17.73 -3.25 16.12
C ILE A 537 18.34 -3.34 17.52
N TYR A 538 18.67 -4.55 17.97
CA TYR A 538 19.25 -4.75 19.30
C TYR A 538 20.68 -4.20 19.39
N LEU A 539 20.94 -3.34 20.38
CA LEU A 539 22.24 -2.71 20.61
C LEU A 539 23.05 -3.35 21.75
N GLY A 540 22.40 -4.15 22.60
CA GLY A 540 23.01 -4.78 23.76
C GLY A 540 22.31 -4.39 25.06
N ALA A 541 23.01 -4.57 26.18
CA ALA A 541 22.48 -4.28 27.50
C ALA A 541 23.52 -3.57 28.39
N PHE A 542 23.07 -3.09 29.56
CA PHE A 542 23.92 -2.58 30.62
C PHE A 542 23.32 -2.85 32.02
N ARG A 543 24.19 -2.89 33.03
CA ARG A 543 23.83 -3.14 34.44
C ARG A 543 23.47 -1.86 35.15
N LEU A 544 22.59 -1.97 36.14
CA LEU A 544 22.30 -0.89 37.08
C LEU A 544 23.41 -0.75 38.16
N PRO A 545 23.53 0.43 38.79
CA PRO A 545 24.51 0.67 39.84
C PRO A 545 24.24 -0.24 41.04
N ASP A 546 25.30 -0.58 41.78
CA ASP A 546 25.14 -1.30 43.04
C ASP A 546 24.60 -0.34 44.10
N GLY A 547 23.49 -0.74 44.73
CA GLY A 547 22.89 -0.02 45.86
C GLY A 547 23.54 -0.37 47.18
N SER A 548 22.85 -0.04 48.26
CA SER A 548 23.15 -0.54 49.61
C SER A 548 22.09 -1.58 50.00
N ASN A 549 21.69 -1.65 51.27
CA ASN A 549 20.64 -2.58 51.69
C ASN A 549 19.24 -2.06 51.32
N ARG A 550 18.25 -2.97 51.21
CA ARG A 550 16.84 -2.61 51.07
C ARG A 550 16.43 -1.53 52.09
N PRO A 551 15.72 -0.46 51.67
CA PRO A 551 15.10 -0.25 50.34
C PRO A 551 16.01 0.41 49.28
N LEU A 552 17.26 0.73 49.58
CA LEU A 552 18.17 1.51 48.71
C LEU A 552 18.93 0.63 47.72
N THR A 553 18.21 -0.19 46.96
CA THR A 553 18.76 -1.15 45.99
C THR A 553 17.79 -1.35 44.83
N PHE A 554 18.29 -1.87 43.70
CA PHE A 554 17.47 -2.31 42.58
C PHE A 554 17.09 -3.81 42.66
N GLU A 555 17.57 -4.53 43.68
CA GLU A 555 17.15 -5.92 43.91
C GLU A 555 15.64 -5.98 44.09
N TYR A 556 14.97 -6.93 43.44
CA TYR A 556 13.50 -7.04 43.43
C TYR A 556 12.81 -5.73 43.00
N GLY A 557 13.47 -4.91 42.18
CA GLY A 557 12.96 -3.64 41.65
C GLY A 557 12.71 -3.68 40.15
N GLY A 558 12.60 -2.50 39.53
CA GLY A 558 12.33 -2.38 38.10
C GLY A 558 10.83 -2.38 37.74
N GLY A 559 9.96 -2.17 38.73
CA GLY A 559 8.51 -2.11 38.53
C GLY A 559 8.03 -0.88 37.75
N ALA A 560 8.84 0.18 37.62
CA ALA A 560 8.53 1.34 36.80
C ALA A 560 9.81 2.04 36.30
N MET A 561 9.79 2.59 35.09
CA MET A 561 10.93 3.27 34.47
C MET A 561 10.49 4.37 33.51
N THR A 562 11.23 5.48 33.46
CA THR A 562 11.02 6.51 32.42
C THR A 562 12.31 7.21 31.99
N TYR A 563 12.28 7.82 30.80
CA TYR A 563 13.43 8.47 30.18
C TYR A 563 13.41 9.98 30.38
N ASN A 564 14.52 10.54 30.85
CA ASN A 564 14.73 11.97 30.97
C ASN A 564 15.70 12.48 29.88
N PRO A 565 15.21 13.22 28.87
CA PRO A 565 16.02 13.72 27.76
C PRO A 565 17.06 14.77 28.16
N LYS A 566 16.92 15.38 29.35
CA LYS A 566 17.89 16.35 29.89
C LYS A 566 18.78 15.75 30.97
N GLY A 567 18.69 14.44 31.18
CA GLY A 567 19.59 13.69 32.04
C GLY A 567 21.04 13.74 31.56
N ASP A 568 21.97 13.54 32.48
CA ASP A 568 23.41 13.51 32.21
C ASP A 568 23.93 14.60 31.24
N PRO A 569 23.71 15.90 31.52
CA PRO A 569 24.12 16.98 30.63
C PRO A 569 25.65 17.12 30.51
N THR A 570 26.41 16.45 31.38
CA THR A 570 27.88 16.39 31.37
C THR A 570 28.41 15.06 30.83
N GLY A 571 27.53 14.20 30.35
CA GLY A 571 27.82 12.88 29.81
C GLY A 571 28.72 12.92 28.59
N LYS A 572 29.31 11.76 28.25
CA LYS A 572 30.09 11.64 27.03
C LYS A 572 29.15 11.68 25.82
N SER A 573 29.61 12.24 24.71
CA SER A 573 28.89 12.16 23.43
C SER A 573 29.15 10.79 22.79
N ASP A 574 28.54 9.75 23.35
CA ASP A 574 28.72 8.34 22.96
C ASP A 574 27.50 7.74 22.25
N GLY A 575 26.47 8.56 22.01
CA GLY A 575 25.25 8.18 21.32
C GLY A 575 24.10 7.74 22.23
N PHE A 576 24.26 7.81 23.56
CA PHE A 576 23.25 7.45 24.56
C PHE A 576 22.97 8.60 25.53
N PRO A 577 22.39 9.72 25.05
CA PRO A 577 22.17 10.91 25.87
C PRO A 577 21.00 10.70 26.86
N GLY A 578 20.94 11.54 27.89
CA GLY A 578 19.85 11.53 28.85
C GLY A 578 20.13 10.60 30.03
N SER A 579 19.06 10.20 30.71
CA SER A 579 19.13 9.32 31.88
C SER A 579 17.82 8.56 32.07
N LEU A 580 17.82 7.58 32.98
CA LEU A 580 16.63 6.81 33.33
C LEU A 580 16.27 7.04 34.80
N PHE A 581 15.01 7.38 35.06
CA PHE A 581 14.42 7.22 36.38
C PHE A 581 13.90 5.81 36.52
N ILE A 582 14.33 5.08 37.55
CA ILE A 582 13.98 3.68 37.75
C ILE A 582 13.55 3.48 39.19
N MET A 583 12.43 2.76 39.37
CA MET A 583 11.97 2.34 40.68
C MET A 583 12.84 1.19 41.20
N GLY A 584 13.39 1.38 42.41
CA GLY A 584 14.19 0.42 43.15
C GLY A 584 13.35 -0.70 43.75
N HIS A 585 13.86 -1.30 44.82
CA HIS A 585 13.30 -2.47 45.48
C HIS A 585 11.80 -2.30 45.75
N ASN A 586 11.01 -3.27 45.29
CA ASN A 586 9.57 -3.20 45.41
C ASN A 586 9.14 -3.07 46.87
N ARG A 587 8.10 -2.29 47.15
CA ARG A 587 7.45 -2.29 48.47
C ARG A 587 6.99 -3.72 48.79
N MET A 588 7.24 -4.15 50.01
CA MET A 588 6.78 -5.45 50.49
C MET A 588 5.40 -5.30 51.15
N PRO A 589 4.47 -6.24 50.89
CA PRO A 589 3.15 -6.27 51.53
C PRO A 589 3.21 -6.27 53.06
N TYR A 590 2.11 -5.88 53.69
CA TYR A 590 1.87 -5.99 55.13
C TYR A 590 2.91 -5.29 56.02
N GLY A 591 3.44 -4.17 55.52
CA GLY A 591 4.30 -3.26 56.25
C GLY A 591 5.75 -3.72 56.43
N GLU A 592 6.21 -4.77 55.74
CA GLU A 592 7.61 -5.24 55.87
C GLU A 592 8.62 -4.22 55.32
N LEU A 593 8.27 -3.51 54.24
CA LEU A 593 9.12 -2.48 53.64
C LEU A 593 8.29 -1.27 53.17
N PRO A 594 7.72 -0.47 54.10
CA PRO A 594 6.71 0.55 53.80
C PRO A 594 7.28 1.71 52.95
N ASN A 595 8.59 1.92 53.00
CA ASN A 595 9.33 2.90 52.21
C ASN A 595 10.13 2.28 51.04
N GLY A 596 9.72 1.10 50.55
CA GLY A 596 10.15 0.56 49.26
C GLY A 596 9.63 1.40 48.09
N ASN A 597 9.84 0.95 46.85
CA ASN A 597 9.51 1.68 45.63
C ASN A 597 10.19 3.06 45.53
N GLN A 598 11.36 3.23 46.14
CA GLN A 598 12.13 4.47 46.00
C GLN A 598 12.64 4.62 44.57
N ILE A 599 12.76 5.84 44.09
CA ILE A 599 13.18 6.14 42.72
C ILE A 599 14.62 6.62 42.75
N ALA A 600 15.42 6.19 41.78
CA ALA A 600 16.75 6.72 41.51
C ALA A 600 16.86 7.14 40.03
N GLU A 601 17.73 8.11 39.74
CA GLU A 601 18.09 8.51 38.38
C GLU A 601 19.49 7.99 38.06
N VAL A 602 19.65 7.30 36.94
CA VAL A 602 20.92 6.69 36.52
C VAL A 602 21.35 7.16 35.14
N ASP A 603 22.66 7.28 34.91
CA ASP A 603 23.22 7.52 33.58
C ASP A 603 23.01 6.31 32.66
N ILE A 604 23.23 6.52 31.35
CA ILE A 604 23.09 5.49 30.33
C ILE A 604 24.46 5.23 29.71
N PRO A 605 25.19 4.18 30.14
CA PRO A 605 26.44 3.81 29.49
C PRO A 605 26.16 3.19 28.12
N VAL A 606 27.16 3.20 27.24
CA VAL A 606 27.12 2.48 25.96
C VAL A 606 26.72 1.02 26.19
N PRO A 607 25.58 0.53 25.67
CA PRO A 607 25.18 -0.86 25.79
C PRO A 607 26.14 -1.75 25.02
N SER A 608 26.27 -3.00 25.47
CA SER A 608 27.12 -3.98 24.80
C SER A 608 26.46 -5.35 24.74
N ILE A 609 26.76 -6.09 23.67
CA ILE A 609 26.29 -7.47 23.51
C ILE A 609 27.33 -8.38 24.19
N GLN A 610 26.95 -8.99 25.30
CA GLN A 610 27.80 -9.89 26.07
C GLN A 610 27.06 -11.20 26.35
N SER A 611 27.80 -12.30 26.49
CA SER A 611 27.24 -13.59 26.90
C SER A 611 27.12 -13.75 28.42
N LYS A 612 27.77 -12.85 29.19
CA LYS A 612 27.75 -12.84 30.65
C LYS A 612 27.37 -11.46 31.15
N VAL A 613 26.43 -11.42 32.08
CA VAL A 613 25.94 -10.18 32.71
C VAL A 613 27.08 -9.39 33.35
N ALA A 614 27.98 -10.05 34.07
CA ALA A 614 29.14 -9.41 34.71
C ALA A 614 30.11 -8.70 33.74
N SER A 615 30.04 -8.98 32.44
CA SER A 615 30.88 -8.31 31.42
C SER A 615 30.25 -7.04 30.84
N LEU A 616 29.00 -6.73 31.20
CA LEU A 616 28.31 -5.54 30.72
C LEU A 616 28.84 -4.26 31.38
N ASN A 617 28.73 -3.15 30.66
CA ASN A 617 28.94 -1.83 31.24
C ASN A 617 27.91 -1.57 32.34
N GLN A 618 28.30 -0.80 33.36
CA GLN A 618 27.46 -0.50 34.52
C GLN A 618 27.19 1.00 34.59
N SER A 619 25.93 1.37 34.81
CA SER A 619 25.53 2.76 35.01
C SER A 619 25.90 3.26 36.40
N ARG A 620 25.69 4.56 36.63
CA ARG A 620 25.98 5.29 37.86
C ARG A 620 24.79 6.13 38.26
N PHE A 621 24.66 6.37 39.56
CA PHE A 621 23.66 7.30 40.09
C PHE A 621 23.97 8.74 39.65
N ILE A 622 22.95 9.40 39.09
CA ILE A 622 22.85 10.85 38.96
C ILE A 622 22.14 11.41 40.21
N GLN A 623 21.01 10.79 40.57
CA GLN A 623 20.32 10.98 41.85
C GLN A 623 20.15 9.62 42.49
N SER A 624 20.51 9.50 43.77
CA SER A 624 20.36 8.22 44.50
C SER A 624 18.88 7.97 44.85
N PHE A 625 18.61 6.87 45.55
CA PHE A 625 17.25 6.49 45.93
C PHE A 625 16.60 7.54 46.85
N HIS A 626 15.39 7.96 46.47
CA HIS A 626 14.55 8.82 47.28
C HIS A 626 13.13 8.28 47.36
N ASN A 627 12.52 8.36 48.55
CA ASN A 627 11.09 8.18 48.69
C ASN A 627 10.34 9.45 48.24
N VAL A 628 9.73 9.39 47.06
CA VAL A 628 9.00 10.53 46.48
C VAL A 628 7.53 10.59 46.90
N ASP A 629 6.97 9.49 47.45
CA ASP A 629 5.55 9.41 47.77
C ASP A 629 5.16 10.21 49.02
N ASN A 630 6.15 10.49 49.89
CA ASN A 630 6.00 11.16 51.18
C ASN A 630 4.78 10.67 52.01
N GLY A 631 4.45 9.38 51.91
CA GLY A 631 3.34 8.76 52.63
C GLY A 631 1.95 8.89 51.98
N VAL A 632 1.81 9.55 50.82
CA VAL A 632 0.52 9.64 50.09
C VAL A 632 -0.03 8.27 49.73
N PHE A 633 0.86 7.31 49.48
CA PHE A 633 0.52 5.94 49.09
C PHE A 633 0.69 4.93 50.22
N ALA A 634 0.83 5.36 51.47
CA ALA A 634 1.08 4.47 52.62
C ALA A 634 -0.07 3.49 52.93
N VAL A 635 -1.27 3.75 52.41
CA VAL A 635 -2.46 2.91 52.56
C VAL A 635 -2.40 1.63 51.70
N TYR A 636 -1.52 1.58 50.70
CA TYR A 636 -1.30 0.40 49.87
C TYR A 636 -0.31 -0.54 50.55
N ASP A 637 -0.86 -1.62 51.10
CA ASP A 637 -0.17 -2.60 51.97
C ASP A 637 -0.18 -4.02 51.40
N GLU A 638 -0.35 -4.14 50.08
CA GLU A 638 -0.31 -5.40 49.32
C GLU A 638 0.73 -5.28 48.19
N ILE A 639 0.89 -6.29 47.32
CA ILE A 639 1.88 -6.31 46.23
C ILE A 639 1.70 -5.06 45.36
N PRO A 640 2.71 -4.16 45.30
CA PRO A 640 2.56 -2.89 44.63
C PRO A 640 2.48 -3.06 43.10
N ARG A 641 1.73 -2.18 42.46
CA ARG A 641 1.69 -2.04 41.00
C ARG A 641 1.92 -0.57 40.67
N ALA A 642 2.91 -0.28 39.85
CA ALA A 642 3.36 1.08 39.61
C ALA A 642 3.73 1.29 38.15
N GLY A 643 3.69 2.54 37.70
CA GLY A 643 4.13 2.96 36.37
C GLY A 643 4.59 4.41 36.39
N MET A 644 5.51 4.79 35.48
CA MET A 644 6.14 6.10 35.52
C MET A 644 6.30 6.71 34.12
N ALA A 645 5.96 8.00 33.95
CA ALA A 645 6.30 8.73 32.73
C ALA A 645 6.84 10.12 33.01
N TYR A 646 7.95 10.44 32.36
CA TYR A 646 8.42 11.80 32.21
C TYR A 646 7.59 12.51 31.14
N LEU A 647 7.10 13.70 31.46
CA LEU A 647 6.46 14.60 30.50
C LEU A 647 7.00 16.01 30.71
N ASN A 648 7.51 16.62 29.65
CA ASN A 648 7.87 18.04 29.64
C ASN A 648 6.89 18.82 28.77
N HIS A 649 5.78 19.21 29.37
CA HIS A 649 4.72 19.94 28.69
C HIS A 649 4.92 21.45 28.85
N GLN A 650 4.57 22.23 27.82
CA GLN A 650 4.72 23.69 27.81
C GLN A 650 4.08 24.38 29.03
N THR A 651 3.01 23.79 29.55
CA THR A 651 2.21 24.36 30.64
C THR A 651 2.80 24.09 32.02
N THR A 652 3.32 22.88 32.25
CA THR A 652 3.68 22.38 33.59
C THR A 652 5.19 22.27 33.77
N GLY A 653 5.95 22.39 32.69
CA GLY A 653 7.37 22.06 32.63
C GLY A 653 7.60 20.55 32.78
N PRO A 654 8.84 20.14 33.11
CA PRO A 654 9.16 18.75 33.33
C PRO A 654 8.54 18.23 34.62
N LYS A 655 7.82 17.12 34.51
CA LYS A 655 7.21 16.37 35.62
C LYS A 655 7.42 14.88 35.40
N ILE A 656 7.45 14.15 36.50
CA ILE A 656 7.36 12.69 36.50
C ILE A 656 5.98 12.34 37.03
N HIS A 657 5.20 11.65 36.20
CA HIS A 657 3.91 11.11 36.54
C HIS A 657 4.07 9.70 37.09
N LEU A 658 3.25 9.34 38.07
CA LEU A 658 3.34 8.09 38.81
C LEU A 658 1.93 7.49 38.94
N SER A 659 1.80 6.21 38.64
CA SER A 659 0.70 5.39 39.12
C SER A 659 1.21 4.47 40.24
N PHE A 660 0.38 4.26 41.26
CA PHE A 660 0.71 3.45 42.43
C PHE A 660 -0.59 2.83 42.98
N GLY A 661 -0.73 1.52 42.81
CA GLY A 661 -1.84 0.72 43.30
C GLY A 661 -1.36 -0.62 43.86
N GLN A 662 -2.28 -1.58 44.01
CA GLN A 662 -1.99 -2.90 44.55
C GLN A 662 -2.55 -4.03 43.68
N HIS A 663 -1.98 -5.24 43.81
CA HIS A 663 -2.37 -6.41 43.04
C HIS A 663 -3.83 -6.81 43.30
N PHE A 664 -4.29 -6.73 44.57
CA PHE A 664 -5.68 -6.86 45.01
C PHE A 664 -6.24 -5.54 45.55
N GLN A 665 -6.98 -4.78 44.74
CA GLN A 665 -7.47 -3.45 45.09
C GLN A 665 -8.99 -3.33 44.99
N GLU A 666 -9.65 -3.27 46.15
CA GLU A 666 -11.07 -2.93 46.26
C GLU A 666 -11.23 -1.39 46.29
N SER A 667 -12.08 -0.86 45.40
CA SER A 667 -12.00 0.53 44.93
C SER A 667 -12.45 1.59 45.95
N THR A 668 -11.52 2.28 46.61
CA THR A 668 -11.80 3.55 47.32
C THR A 668 -10.64 4.56 47.39
N THR A 669 -9.43 4.22 46.92
CA THR A 669 -8.22 5.05 47.10
C THR A 669 -7.65 5.55 45.76
N PRO A 670 -7.22 6.82 45.66
CA PRO A 670 -6.60 7.35 44.44
C PRO A 670 -5.17 6.82 44.20
N THR A 671 -4.83 6.59 42.94
CA THR A 671 -3.62 5.86 42.53
C THR A 671 -2.61 6.70 41.74
N HIS A 672 -3.00 7.87 41.23
CA HIS A 672 -2.18 8.64 40.28
C HIS A 672 -1.66 9.93 40.89
N ALA A 673 -0.40 10.28 40.67
CA ALA A 673 0.23 11.50 41.16
C ALA A 673 1.25 12.02 40.14
N TRP A 674 1.82 13.20 40.39
CA TRP A 674 3.04 13.64 39.73
C TRP A 674 4.01 14.29 40.72
N PHE A 675 5.26 14.47 40.33
CA PHE A 675 6.28 15.14 41.12
C PHE A 675 7.35 15.78 40.21
N ASP A 676 8.16 16.65 40.78
CA ASP A 676 9.29 17.33 40.13
C ASP A 676 10.48 16.38 39.94
N THR A 677 11.27 16.61 38.90
CA THR A 677 12.40 15.73 38.53
C THR A 677 13.57 15.73 39.53
N ASN A 678 13.61 16.67 40.47
CA ASN A 678 14.56 16.65 41.57
C ASN A 678 14.03 15.76 42.69
N LEU A 679 14.54 14.54 42.78
CA LEU A 679 14.08 13.51 43.71
C LEU A 679 14.26 13.89 45.19
N SER A 680 15.21 14.78 45.50
CA SER A 680 15.41 15.31 46.85
C SER A 680 14.40 16.38 47.25
N ALA A 681 13.67 16.95 46.29
CA ALA A 681 12.63 17.95 46.49
C ALA A 681 11.45 17.65 45.53
N PRO A 682 10.76 16.51 45.70
CA PRO A 682 9.85 15.97 44.70
C PRO A 682 8.55 16.78 44.56
N ASN A 683 8.10 17.52 45.58
CA ASN A 683 6.89 18.37 45.48
C ASN A 683 5.67 17.63 44.88
N LEU A 684 5.39 16.44 45.41
CA LEU A 684 4.33 15.56 44.90
C LEU A 684 2.95 16.25 44.95
N GLN A 685 2.18 16.14 43.87
CA GLN A 685 0.77 16.56 43.80
C GLN A 685 -0.13 15.39 43.42
N GLY A 686 -1.39 15.47 43.83
CA GLY A 686 -2.35 14.36 43.80
C GLY A 686 -2.60 13.82 45.22
N ALA A 687 -3.05 12.57 45.41
CA ALA A 687 -3.32 11.56 44.40
C ALA A 687 -4.71 11.70 43.76
N TRP A 688 -4.90 11.16 42.56
CA TRP A 688 -6.13 11.22 41.76
C TRP A 688 -6.63 9.83 41.35
N PHE A 689 -7.90 9.76 40.93
CA PHE A 689 -8.49 8.61 40.25
C PHE A 689 -8.53 8.84 38.74
N ILE A 690 -8.55 7.75 37.96
CA ILE A 690 -8.83 7.78 36.53
C ILE A 690 -10.31 7.47 36.31
N GLY A 691 -11.09 8.54 36.12
CA GLY A 691 -12.54 8.45 35.93
C GLY A 691 -13.24 7.55 36.93
N ASN A 692 -14.05 6.63 36.40
CA ASN A 692 -14.72 5.57 37.16
C ASN A 692 -14.14 4.17 36.85
N GLN A 693 -12.90 4.12 36.36
CA GLN A 693 -12.28 2.86 35.96
C GLN A 693 -11.93 1.99 37.17
N SER A 694 -11.91 0.68 36.96
CA SER A 694 -11.45 -0.27 37.96
C SER A 694 -9.97 -0.01 38.28
N PRO A 695 -9.54 0.00 39.55
CA PRO A 695 -8.13 0.06 39.91
C PRO A 695 -7.31 -1.12 39.36
N TYR A 696 -7.97 -2.24 39.05
CA TYR A 696 -7.34 -3.35 38.34
C TYR A 696 -6.92 -3.01 36.92
N SER A 697 -7.36 -1.88 36.34
CA SER A 697 -7.12 -1.56 34.93
C SER A 697 -6.20 -0.36 34.72
N THR A 698 -5.67 0.28 35.77
CA THR A 698 -5.05 1.62 35.66
C THR A 698 -3.59 1.73 36.14
N CYS A 699 -2.99 0.69 36.74
CA CYS A 699 -1.77 0.84 37.56
C CYS A 699 -0.57 -0.09 37.27
N ASP A 700 -0.17 -0.37 36.02
CA ASP A 700 1.10 -1.09 35.71
C ASP A 700 2.06 -0.31 34.82
N TYR A 701 1.55 0.55 33.95
CA TYR A 701 2.38 1.27 33.00
C TYR A 701 1.79 2.64 32.75
N LEU A 702 2.69 3.58 32.46
CA LEU A 702 2.36 4.98 32.25
C LEU A 702 3.30 5.55 31.18
N PHE A 703 2.77 6.25 30.19
CA PHE A 703 3.60 6.81 29.11
C PHE A 703 2.98 8.06 28.47
N GLU A 704 3.81 8.84 27.79
CA GLU A 704 3.39 10.02 27.03
C GLU A 704 2.62 9.63 25.76
N ILE A 705 1.54 10.36 25.46
CA ILE A 705 0.86 10.37 24.16
C ILE A 705 1.32 11.61 23.38
N PRO A 706 1.77 11.48 22.11
CA PRO A 706 2.15 12.63 21.29
C PRO A 706 1.06 13.71 21.25
N SER A 707 1.44 14.98 21.50
CA SER A 707 0.49 16.09 21.56
C SER A 707 -0.35 16.22 20.29
N GLU A 708 0.27 16.07 19.12
CA GLU A 708 -0.44 16.14 17.83
C GLU A 708 -1.57 15.11 17.71
N TRP A 709 -1.38 13.91 18.28
CA TRP A 709 -2.42 12.88 18.28
C TRP A 709 -3.47 13.15 19.36
N SER A 710 -3.01 13.48 20.57
CA SER A 710 -3.85 13.73 21.75
C SER A 710 -4.81 14.91 21.54
N ASP A 711 -4.33 16.00 20.95
CA ASP A 711 -5.14 17.21 20.70
C ASP A 711 -6.34 16.91 19.79
N VAL A 712 -6.15 16.04 18.80
CA VAL A 712 -7.18 15.68 17.83
C VAL A 712 -8.13 14.61 18.37
N HIS A 713 -7.59 13.59 19.04
CA HIS A 713 -8.35 12.37 19.33
C HIS A 713 -8.70 12.18 20.81
N ALA A 714 -7.93 12.75 21.74
CA ALA A 714 -8.13 12.58 23.18
C ALA A 714 -8.46 13.89 23.92
N ILE A 715 -8.65 15.00 23.18
CA ILE A 715 -9.01 16.31 23.73
C ILE A 715 -7.93 16.79 24.73
N GLY A 716 -6.66 16.73 24.32
CA GLY A 716 -5.53 17.22 25.11
C GLY A 716 -5.18 16.36 26.33
N LYS A 717 -5.51 15.06 26.31
CA LYS A 717 -5.11 14.08 27.33
C LYS A 717 -3.78 13.43 26.96
N TYR A 718 -2.67 14.03 27.38
CA TYR A 718 -1.31 13.72 26.92
C TYR A 718 -0.63 12.53 27.61
N LEU A 719 -1.28 11.86 28.56
CA LEU A 719 -0.72 10.72 29.27
C LEU A 719 -1.61 9.51 29.09
N ALA A 720 -1.01 8.35 28.90
CA ALA A 720 -1.70 7.07 28.91
C ALA A 720 -1.36 6.32 30.21
N THR A 721 -2.35 5.65 30.79
CA THR A 721 -2.17 4.75 31.93
C THR A 721 -2.99 3.49 31.72
N GLY A 722 -2.52 2.37 32.25
CA GLY A 722 -3.25 1.12 32.14
C GLY A 722 -2.64 0.00 32.96
N ARG A 723 -3.21 -1.21 32.83
CA ARG A 723 -2.77 -2.41 33.53
C ARG A 723 -3.14 -3.68 32.76
N PHE A 724 -2.30 -4.69 32.92
CA PHE A 724 -2.62 -6.06 32.55
C PHE A 724 -2.41 -6.98 33.76
N ARG A 725 -3.52 -7.42 34.36
CA ARG A 725 -3.54 -8.38 35.46
C ARG A 725 -3.85 -9.77 34.91
N ASP A 726 -3.01 -10.72 35.30
CA ASP A 726 -3.22 -12.14 35.13
C ASP A 726 -4.60 -12.59 35.65
N GLY A 727 -5.08 -13.70 35.11
CA GLY A 727 -6.44 -14.16 35.33
C GLY A 727 -7.50 -13.37 34.57
N GLY A 728 -7.17 -12.24 33.93
CA GLY A 728 -8.09 -11.49 33.06
C GLY A 728 -8.98 -10.49 33.78
N TRP A 729 -8.68 -10.20 35.05
CA TRP A 729 -9.51 -9.31 35.88
C TRP A 729 -9.44 -7.85 35.43
N SER A 730 -8.30 -7.41 34.89
CA SER A 730 -8.15 -6.07 34.31
C SER A 730 -8.73 -5.94 32.91
N GLY A 731 -9.30 -7.03 32.37
CA GLY A 731 -9.56 -7.25 30.95
C GLY A 731 -8.67 -8.38 30.40
N MET A 732 -9.24 -9.22 29.52
CA MET A 732 -8.53 -10.29 28.81
C MET A 732 -7.64 -9.72 27.67
N GLY A 733 -6.86 -8.68 27.95
CA GLY A 733 -6.09 -7.85 27.02
C GLY A 733 -5.59 -6.56 27.72
N PRO A 734 -4.59 -5.83 27.18
CA PRO A 734 -4.11 -4.59 27.80
C PRO A 734 -5.20 -3.53 27.93
N ALA A 735 -5.35 -2.94 29.11
CA ALA A 735 -6.19 -1.75 29.31
C ALA A 735 -5.37 -0.47 29.06
N LEU A 736 -6.01 0.58 28.54
CA LEU A 736 -5.35 1.86 28.28
C LEU A 736 -6.35 3.04 28.32
N PHE A 737 -6.01 4.06 29.10
CA PHE A 737 -6.81 5.27 29.29
C PHE A 737 -5.95 6.51 29.13
N ALA A 738 -6.35 7.43 28.26
CA ALA A 738 -5.73 8.74 28.14
C ALA A 738 -6.29 9.69 29.22
N TYR A 739 -5.44 10.45 29.90
CA TYR A 739 -5.83 11.43 30.91
C TYR A 739 -4.94 12.68 30.92
N CYS A 740 -5.40 13.72 31.62
CA CYS A 740 -4.65 14.95 31.89
C CYS A 740 -4.87 15.37 33.36
N PRO A 741 -3.82 15.52 34.18
CA PRO A 741 -3.97 15.83 35.61
C PRO A 741 -4.00 17.32 35.95
N TRP A 742 -3.87 18.24 34.99
CA TRP A 742 -3.98 19.68 35.23
C TRP A 742 -5.27 20.25 34.64
N THR A 743 -5.80 21.30 35.27
CA THR A 743 -7.18 21.78 35.02
C THR A 743 -7.27 23.04 34.16
N ASP A 744 -6.15 23.72 33.91
CA ASP A 744 -6.13 24.99 33.20
C ASP A 744 -4.86 25.21 32.38
N SER A 745 -4.82 26.31 31.63
CA SER A 745 -3.68 26.71 30.81
C SER A 745 -2.49 27.25 31.61
N ALA A 746 -2.59 27.35 32.95
CA ALA A 746 -1.48 27.65 33.84
C ALA A 746 -0.83 26.38 34.42
N GLY A 747 -1.42 25.20 34.18
CA GLY A 747 -0.87 23.92 34.62
C GLY A 747 -1.20 23.61 36.07
N THR A 748 -2.26 24.24 36.61
CA THR A 748 -2.72 23.98 37.97
C THR A 748 -3.08 22.50 38.13
N PRO A 749 -2.45 21.76 39.06
CA PRO A 749 -2.81 20.36 39.30
C PRO A 749 -4.27 20.27 39.78
N ALA A 750 -4.98 19.23 39.37
CA ALA A 750 -6.27 18.91 39.97
C ALA A 750 -6.12 18.69 41.49
N LEU A 751 -7.17 18.99 42.25
CA LEU A 751 -7.19 18.72 43.69
C LEU A 751 -7.03 17.21 43.95
N SER A 752 -6.40 16.84 45.06
CA SER A 752 -6.36 15.45 45.53
C SER A 752 -7.77 14.85 45.60
N ASP A 753 -7.87 13.54 45.43
CA ASP A 753 -9.12 12.75 45.36
C ASP A 753 -10.02 13.07 44.15
N THR A 754 -9.58 13.93 43.22
CA THR A 754 -10.32 14.18 41.99
C THR A 754 -10.38 12.92 41.11
N ARG A 755 -11.55 12.65 40.54
CA ARG A 755 -11.72 11.73 39.40
C ARG A 755 -11.41 12.47 38.11
N LEU A 756 -10.20 12.28 37.60
CA LEU A 756 -9.75 12.91 36.36
C LEU A 756 -10.59 12.37 35.20
N GLN A 757 -10.95 13.27 34.27
CA GLN A 757 -11.58 12.82 33.05
C GLN A 757 -10.60 12.04 32.19
N GLU A 758 -11.09 10.95 31.64
CA GLU A 758 -10.34 10.01 30.83
C GLU A 758 -10.98 9.81 29.45
N THR A 759 -10.18 9.29 28.53
CA THR A 759 -10.67 8.72 27.28
C THR A 759 -10.17 7.28 27.22
N THR A 760 -11.10 6.32 27.24
CA THR A 760 -10.76 4.90 27.06
C THR A 760 -10.22 4.68 25.65
N LEU A 761 -9.04 4.06 25.56
CA LEU A 761 -8.38 3.72 24.30
C LEU A 761 -8.33 2.21 24.07
N LEU A 762 -8.15 1.42 25.14
CA LEU A 762 -8.25 -0.03 25.12
C LEU A 762 -8.91 -0.50 26.42
N LEU A 763 -9.89 -1.39 26.32
CA LEU A 763 -10.48 -2.08 27.47
C LEU A 763 -11.17 -3.35 26.98
N TYR A 764 -10.50 -4.47 27.19
CA TYR A 764 -10.99 -5.82 26.89
C TYR A 764 -11.95 -6.32 27.95
N LYS A 765 -12.77 -7.32 27.60
CA LYS A 765 -13.75 -7.88 28.53
C LYS A 765 -13.04 -8.53 29.72
N SER A 766 -13.49 -8.22 30.93
CA SER A 766 -12.94 -8.82 32.16
C SER A 766 -13.51 -10.22 32.37
N SER A 767 -12.68 -11.13 32.88
CA SER A 767 -13.14 -12.44 33.34
C SER A 767 -14.05 -12.35 34.57
N GLU A 768 -14.06 -11.22 35.27
CA GLU A 768 -15.01 -10.97 36.36
C GLU A 768 -16.45 -10.85 35.85
N ASP A 769 -16.61 -10.46 34.58
CA ASP A 769 -17.92 -10.31 33.95
C ASP A 769 -18.40 -11.58 33.24
N THR A 770 -17.48 -12.45 32.80
CA THR A 770 -17.80 -13.61 31.98
C THR A 770 -16.77 -14.73 32.17
N PRO A 771 -17.20 -16.01 32.27
CA PRO A 771 -16.29 -17.15 32.35
C PRO A 771 -15.73 -17.58 30.98
N ASN A 772 -16.21 -16.98 29.89
CA ASN A 772 -15.82 -17.30 28.52
C ASN A 772 -14.64 -16.42 28.08
N ILE A 773 -13.77 -16.96 27.24
CA ILE A 773 -12.74 -16.17 26.55
C ILE A 773 -13.38 -15.52 25.32
N GLU A 774 -13.94 -14.33 25.52
CA GLU A 774 -14.64 -13.55 24.51
C GLU A 774 -14.27 -12.07 24.62
N ASN A 775 -14.31 -11.33 23.50
CA ASN A 775 -13.90 -9.92 23.46
C ASN A 775 -12.51 -9.70 24.10
N ALA A 776 -11.60 -10.63 23.80
CA ALA A 776 -10.26 -10.75 24.35
C ALA A 776 -9.20 -10.46 23.27
N LEU A 777 -7.97 -10.24 23.72
CA LEU A 777 -6.79 -10.28 22.88
C LEU A 777 -6.69 -11.64 22.17
N GLN A 778 -6.38 -11.64 20.88
CA GLN A 778 -6.20 -12.88 20.13
C GLN A 778 -5.02 -13.69 20.71
N GLY A 779 -5.27 -14.98 20.98
CA GLY A 779 -4.29 -15.83 21.64
C GLY A 779 -4.07 -15.54 23.12
N TYR A 780 -4.97 -14.75 23.74
CA TYR A 780 -5.00 -14.51 25.18
C TYR A 780 -4.96 -15.81 25.97
N GLN A 781 -4.10 -15.83 26.99
CA GLN A 781 -4.09 -16.83 28.04
C GLN A 781 -4.12 -16.13 29.39
N HIS A 782 -4.81 -16.71 30.39
CA HIS A 782 -4.89 -16.13 31.74
C HIS A 782 -3.52 -15.76 32.35
N PRO A 783 -2.42 -16.50 32.13
CA PRO A 783 -1.13 -16.12 32.67
C PRO A 783 -0.46 -14.95 31.95
N ASP A 784 -0.91 -14.49 30.78
CA ASP A 784 -0.22 -13.41 30.07
C ASP A 784 0.04 -12.19 31.00
N GLU A 785 1.18 -11.54 30.83
CA GLU A 785 1.57 -10.35 31.61
C GLU A 785 2.11 -9.29 30.65
N TRP A 786 1.63 -8.06 30.73
CA TRP A 786 2.18 -6.92 29.99
C TRP A 786 2.56 -5.84 30.99
N SER A 787 3.87 -5.75 31.25
CA SER A 787 4.46 -4.99 32.36
C SER A 787 4.93 -3.60 31.97
N GLY A 788 5.04 -3.31 30.66
CA GLY A 788 5.49 -2.02 30.17
C GLY A 788 4.73 -1.58 28.92
N GLY A 789 4.54 -0.27 28.77
CA GLY A 789 3.84 0.32 27.63
C GLY A 789 4.52 1.60 27.15
N GLN A 790 4.47 1.87 25.85
CA GLN A 790 5.07 3.08 25.29
C GLN A 790 4.44 3.52 23.96
N TRP A 791 4.41 4.83 23.71
CA TRP A 791 4.05 5.37 22.40
C TRP A 791 5.29 5.64 21.55
N ILE A 792 5.60 4.70 20.66
CA ILE A 792 6.75 4.78 19.76
C ILE A 792 6.43 5.72 18.61
N THR A 793 7.34 6.67 18.33
CA THR A 793 7.39 7.40 17.07
C THR A 793 8.81 7.45 16.56
N THR A 794 9.04 7.14 15.30
CA THR A 794 10.36 7.21 14.67
C THR A 794 10.57 8.55 13.96
N SER A 795 11.83 8.89 13.68
CA SER A 795 12.17 10.07 12.87
C SER A 795 11.65 10.00 11.44
N SER A 796 11.39 8.79 10.93
CA SER A 796 10.75 8.53 9.63
C SER A 796 9.23 8.76 9.64
N GLY A 797 8.65 9.07 10.81
CA GLY A 797 7.21 9.33 10.97
C GLY A 797 6.36 8.08 11.17
N LYS A 798 6.97 6.92 11.47
CA LYS A 798 6.23 5.73 11.88
C LYS A 798 5.76 5.87 13.34
N SER A 799 4.66 5.23 13.72
CA SER A 799 4.11 5.27 15.06
C SER A 799 3.51 3.92 15.48
N ALA A 800 3.58 3.59 16.76
CA ALA A 800 2.90 2.44 17.35
C ALA A 800 2.64 2.64 18.85
N VAL A 801 1.59 2.04 19.38
CA VAL A 801 1.49 1.81 20.83
C VAL A 801 2.06 0.42 21.11
N LEU A 802 3.15 0.38 21.86
CA LEU A 802 3.89 -0.82 22.22
C LEU A 802 3.47 -1.29 23.60
N PHE A 803 3.28 -2.59 23.76
CA PHE A 803 3.34 -3.26 25.06
C PHE A 803 4.41 -4.35 25.03
N VAL A 804 5.13 -4.51 26.14
CA VAL A 804 6.09 -5.60 26.34
C VAL A 804 5.72 -6.38 27.58
N GLY A 805 6.01 -7.68 27.57
CA GLY A 805 5.81 -8.50 28.74
C GLY A 805 6.05 -9.99 28.50
N ASN A 806 5.43 -10.80 29.34
CA ASN A 806 5.58 -12.25 29.40
C ASN A 806 4.34 -12.89 28.80
N LYS A 807 4.50 -13.48 27.61
CA LYS A 807 3.44 -14.22 26.94
C LYS A 807 3.48 -15.68 27.37
N GLY A 808 2.36 -16.20 27.86
CA GLY A 808 2.14 -17.64 27.99
C GLY A 808 2.07 -18.27 26.61
N VAL A 809 2.96 -19.20 26.34
CA VAL A 809 3.02 -19.98 25.09
C VAL A 809 3.08 -21.48 25.41
N GLY A 810 2.77 -22.32 24.42
CA GLY A 810 2.64 -23.76 24.60
C GLY A 810 1.18 -24.22 24.73
N ASP A 811 1.01 -25.52 24.98
CA ASP A 811 -0.27 -26.20 24.76
C ASP A 811 -1.32 -25.96 25.84
N LYS A 812 -0.89 -25.61 27.06
CA LYS A 812 -1.77 -25.48 28.24
C LYS A 812 -1.33 -24.35 29.16
N TYR A 813 -2.31 -23.84 29.90
CA TYR A 813 -2.12 -22.92 31.01
C TYR A 813 -3.10 -23.22 32.13
N TRP A 814 -2.71 -22.93 33.37
CA TRP A 814 -3.48 -23.27 34.55
C TRP A 814 -3.24 -22.34 35.73
N TYR A 815 -4.19 -22.32 36.65
CA TYR A 815 -4.04 -21.74 37.98
C TYR A 815 -3.72 -22.85 38.98
N GLY A 816 -2.59 -22.72 39.68
CA GLY A 816 -2.09 -23.72 40.60
C GLY A 816 -0.58 -23.59 40.79
N TYR A 817 0.15 -24.68 40.59
CA TYR A 817 1.55 -24.82 40.96
C TYR A 817 2.40 -25.32 39.80
N ILE A 818 3.73 -25.29 39.95
CA ILE A 818 4.65 -25.94 39.01
C ILE A 818 4.58 -27.45 39.20
N ASN A 819 4.44 -28.19 38.10
CA ASN A 819 4.44 -29.64 38.13
C ASN A 819 5.89 -30.19 38.13
N PRO A 820 6.30 -31.00 39.13
CA PRO A 820 7.67 -31.51 39.22
C PRO A 820 8.04 -32.50 38.08
N LEU A 821 7.06 -33.03 37.35
CA LEU A 821 7.29 -33.95 36.23
C LEU A 821 7.64 -33.22 34.91
N GLY A 822 7.43 -31.90 34.84
CA GLY A 822 7.77 -31.09 33.67
C GLY A 822 6.68 -30.12 33.27
N SER A 823 7.06 -29.14 32.45
CA SER A 823 6.23 -27.98 32.11
C SER A 823 5.01 -28.29 31.25
N GLN A 824 4.99 -29.44 30.58
CA GLN A 824 3.86 -29.91 29.78
C GLN A 824 2.68 -30.44 30.60
N TYR A 825 2.87 -30.65 31.91
CA TYR A 825 1.85 -31.20 32.80
C TYR A 825 1.28 -30.11 33.71
N PRO A 826 -0.03 -29.84 33.64
CA PRO A 826 -0.67 -28.96 34.60
C PRO A 826 -0.61 -29.51 36.03
N CYS A 827 -0.70 -28.62 37.00
CA CYS A 827 -0.89 -28.95 38.41
C CYS A 827 -1.80 -27.88 39.01
N VAL A 828 -3.11 -28.13 38.97
CA VAL A 828 -4.12 -27.14 39.37
C VAL A 828 -4.22 -27.05 40.89
N ASP A 829 -4.64 -25.90 41.41
CA ASP A 829 -5.12 -25.79 42.79
C ASP A 829 -6.50 -26.44 42.89
N ALA A 830 -6.63 -27.53 43.65
CA ALA A 830 -7.85 -28.34 43.69
C ALA A 830 -9.07 -27.54 44.16
N ALA A 831 -8.87 -26.59 45.08
CA ALA A 831 -9.94 -25.73 45.58
C ALA A 831 -10.46 -24.77 44.49
N SER A 832 -9.59 -24.29 43.61
CA SER A 832 -9.94 -23.34 42.55
C SER A 832 -10.82 -23.94 41.45
N VAL A 833 -10.75 -25.26 41.24
CA VAL A 833 -11.56 -25.99 40.24
C VAL A 833 -13.06 -25.85 40.48
N GLU A 834 -13.48 -25.63 41.74
CA GLU A 834 -14.90 -25.43 42.08
C GLU A 834 -15.44 -24.04 41.68
N TYR A 835 -14.56 -23.05 41.51
CA TYR A 835 -14.93 -21.65 41.28
C TYR A 835 -14.81 -21.23 39.83
N PHE A 836 -13.81 -21.75 39.09
CA PHE A 836 -13.59 -21.44 37.69
C PHE A 836 -12.81 -22.54 36.98
N THR A 837 -12.75 -22.47 35.64
CA THR A 837 -11.95 -23.39 34.81
C THR A 837 -10.46 -23.19 35.07
N ALA A 838 -9.90 -23.96 36.00
CA ALA A 838 -8.52 -23.80 36.48
C ALA A 838 -7.45 -24.21 35.46
N CYS A 839 -7.76 -25.05 34.47
CA CYS A 839 -6.84 -25.40 33.37
C CYS A 839 -7.50 -25.24 32.02
N ARG A 840 -6.80 -24.63 31.07
CA ARG A 840 -7.23 -24.50 29.68
C ARG A 840 -6.11 -24.91 28.71
N MET A 841 -6.53 -25.41 27.56
CA MET A 841 -5.71 -25.58 26.37
C MET A 841 -5.39 -24.20 25.77
N ALA A 842 -4.36 -24.11 24.93
CA ALA A 842 -3.91 -22.87 24.29
C ALA A 842 -5.01 -22.13 23.50
N ASN A 843 -6.01 -22.87 22.98
CA ASN A 843 -7.17 -22.31 22.26
C ASN A 843 -8.30 -21.83 23.19
N GLY A 844 -8.10 -21.84 24.51
CA GLY A 844 -9.07 -21.41 25.52
C GLY A 844 -10.07 -22.48 25.96
N GLN A 845 -10.09 -23.66 25.34
CA GLN A 845 -10.97 -24.75 25.78
C GLN A 845 -10.51 -25.32 27.13
N PRO A 846 -11.43 -25.78 28.01
CA PRO A 846 -11.04 -26.48 29.23
C PRO A 846 -10.11 -27.67 28.97
N CYS A 847 -9.13 -27.88 29.84
CA CYS A 847 -8.31 -29.09 29.78
C CYS A 847 -9.16 -30.36 30.03
N PRO A 848 -8.70 -31.53 29.57
CA PRO A 848 -9.29 -32.81 29.96
C PRO A 848 -9.39 -32.96 31.48
N SER A 849 -10.36 -33.72 31.97
CA SER A 849 -10.55 -33.93 33.42
C SER A 849 -9.34 -34.58 34.11
N SER A 850 -8.51 -35.32 33.38
CA SER A 850 -7.24 -35.87 33.89
C SER A 850 -6.21 -34.80 34.26
N ASP A 851 -6.32 -33.61 33.69
CA ASP A 851 -5.41 -32.49 33.92
C ASP A 851 -5.96 -31.50 34.98
N MET A 852 -7.19 -31.73 35.47
CA MET A 852 -7.85 -30.91 36.49
C MET A 852 -7.58 -31.44 37.91
N ILE A 853 -6.37 -31.93 38.14
CA ILE A 853 -5.96 -32.56 39.40
C ILE A 853 -4.73 -31.85 39.95
N GLU A 854 -4.73 -31.61 41.26
CA GLU A 854 -3.55 -31.16 41.98
C GLU A 854 -2.53 -32.30 42.06
N CYS A 855 -1.31 -32.04 41.61
CA CYS A 855 -0.24 -33.04 41.51
C CYS A 855 0.50 -33.19 42.84
N GLU A 856 1.03 -34.38 43.15
CA GLU A 856 1.85 -34.55 44.35
C GLU A 856 3.24 -33.90 44.19
N GLY A 857 3.75 -33.26 45.25
CA GLY A 857 5.10 -32.72 45.29
C GLY A 857 5.34 -31.43 44.51
N HIS A 858 4.28 -30.67 44.23
CA HIS A 858 4.38 -29.34 43.63
C HIS A 858 5.05 -28.30 44.54
N THR A 859 5.46 -27.16 43.97
CA THR A 859 6.01 -26.00 44.71
C THR A 859 4.99 -25.38 45.66
N SER A 860 5.40 -24.58 46.65
CA SER A 860 4.42 -23.98 47.57
C SER A 860 3.71 -22.74 47.02
N LEU A 861 4.26 -22.11 45.97
CA LEU A 861 3.73 -20.86 45.42
C LEU A 861 2.66 -21.10 44.36
N ARG A 862 1.48 -20.57 44.65
CA ARG A 862 0.29 -20.66 43.80
C ARG A 862 0.18 -19.43 42.89
N GLY A 863 -0.22 -19.65 41.64
CA GLY A 863 -0.51 -18.58 40.69
C GLY A 863 -0.90 -19.11 39.32
N TRP A 864 -0.96 -18.21 38.34
CA TRP A 864 -1.12 -18.60 36.94
C TRP A 864 0.21 -19.08 36.34
N TRP A 865 0.15 -20.21 35.65
CA TRP A 865 1.27 -20.88 34.99
C TRP A 865 0.92 -21.22 33.55
N ALA A 866 1.94 -21.22 32.69
CA ALA A 866 1.87 -21.70 31.31
C ALA A 866 2.88 -22.83 31.11
N SER A 867 2.70 -23.61 30.03
CA SER A 867 3.70 -24.60 29.64
C SER A 867 5.05 -23.99 29.26
N GLU A 868 5.04 -22.77 28.74
CA GLU A 868 6.23 -21.99 28.42
C GLU A 868 5.92 -20.49 28.52
N TRP A 869 6.93 -19.69 28.85
CA TRP A 869 6.87 -18.24 28.83
C TRP A 869 7.83 -17.68 27.80
N ARG A 870 7.41 -16.64 27.09
CA ARG A 870 8.29 -15.85 26.21
C ARG A 870 8.18 -14.39 26.51
N ALA A 871 9.34 -13.72 26.50
CA ALA A 871 9.38 -12.27 26.46
C ALA A 871 8.94 -11.83 25.05
N GLN A 872 7.93 -10.97 24.97
CA GLN A 872 7.29 -10.58 23.72
C GLN A 872 6.99 -9.08 23.70
N ILE A 873 7.06 -8.50 22.50
CA ILE A 873 6.52 -7.17 22.17
C ILE A 873 5.27 -7.35 21.31
N ILE A 874 4.22 -6.59 21.60
CA ILE A 874 3.03 -6.43 20.76
C ILE A 874 2.84 -4.96 20.39
N LEU A 875 2.41 -4.70 19.15
CA LEU A 875 2.21 -3.34 18.65
C LEU A 875 0.77 -3.12 18.19
N TYR A 876 0.17 -2.04 18.66
CA TYR A 876 -1.17 -1.56 18.31
C TYR A 876 -1.12 -0.34 17.39
N ASP A 877 -2.08 -0.27 16.46
CA ASP A 877 -2.21 0.84 15.52
C ASP A 877 -2.85 2.05 16.23
N PRO A 878 -2.17 3.21 16.33
CA PRO A 878 -2.74 4.43 16.89
C PRO A 878 -4.06 4.89 16.27
N ALA A 879 -4.34 4.56 15.01
CA ALA A 879 -5.61 4.89 14.38
C ALA A 879 -6.77 4.06 14.93
N ASP A 880 -6.55 2.81 15.32
CA ASP A 880 -7.59 2.02 15.97
C ASP A 880 -7.94 2.62 17.35
N LEU A 881 -6.94 3.11 18.08
CA LEU A 881 -7.16 3.84 19.34
C LEU A 881 -7.95 5.14 19.09
N ALA A 882 -7.73 5.82 17.95
CA ALA A 882 -8.47 7.02 17.58
C ALA A 882 -9.93 6.69 17.21
N ARG A 883 -10.17 5.51 16.61
CA ARG A 883 -11.51 4.99 16.34
C ARG A 883 -12.25 4.61 17.62
N VAL A 884 -11.57 4.05 18.62
CA VAL A 884 -12.14 3.85 19.96
C VAL A 884 -12.49 5.21 20.59
N ALA A 885 -11.55 6.16 20.57
CA ALA A 885 -11.75 7.48 21.17
C ALA A 885 -12.93 8.25 20.55
N SER A 886 -13.19 8.07 19.26
CA SER A 886 -14.36 8.65 18.57
C SER A 886 -15.65 7.84 18.70
N GLY A 887 -15.60 6.66 19.33
CA GLY A 887 -16.73 5.74 19.48
C GLY A 887 -17.10 4.98 18.20
N ALA A 888 -16.22 4.96 17.19
CA ALA A 888 -16.44 4.28 15.92
C ALA A 888 -16.31 2.74 16.02
N ILE A 889 -15.55 2.24 17.01
CA ILE A 889 -15.45 0.82 17.36
C ILE A 889 -15.42 0.65 18.88
N ALA A 890 -15.76 -0.54 19.39
CA ALA A 890 -15.67 -0.81 20.83
C ALA A 890 -14.21 -0.91 21.31
N SER A 891 -13.99 -0.65 22.60
CA SER A 891 -12.65 -0.60 23.22
C SER A 891 -11.88 -1.92 23.23
N TRP A 892 -12.55 -3.05 22.97
CA TRP A 892 -11.96 -4.39 22.90
C TRP A 892 -11.75 -4.89 21.47
N GLU A 893 -12.19 -4.13 20.47
CA GLU A 893 -12.04 -4.50 19.06
C GLU A 893 -10.62 -4.33 18.52
N PRO A 894 -9.82 -3.31 18.92
CA PRO A 894 -8.43 -3.23 18.49
C PRO A 894 -7.68 -4.51 18.81
N GLN A 895 -6.79 -4.94 17.92
CA GLN A 895 -5.88 -6.07 18.12
C GLN A 895 -4.48 -5.63 17.71
N PRO A 896 -3.42 -6.20 18.30
CA PRO A 896 -2.08 -5.87 17.85
C PRO A 896 -1.92 -6.31 16.39
N TYR A 897 -1.38 -5.44 15.55
CA TYR A 897 -1.16 -5.74 14.14
C TYR A 897 0.11 -6.58 13.93
N THR A 898 1.01 -6.59 14.90
CA THR A 898 2.20 -7.45 14.90
C THR A 898 2.64 -7.79 16.33
N SER A 899 3.33 -8.92 16.46
CA SER A 899 3.94 -9.38 17.70
C SER A 899 5.23 -10.13 17.40
N PHE A 900 6.24 -10.02 18.26
CA PHE A 900 7.52 -10.70 18.07
C PHE A 900 8.22 -10.94 19.41
N SER A 901 8.96 -12.05 19.49
CA SER A 901 9.67 -12.41 20.72
C SER A 901 11.02 -11.70 20.80
N ILE A 902 11.36 -11.25 22.01
CA ILE A 902 12.68 -10.74 22.38
C ILE A 902 13.42 -11.69 23.33
N HIS A 903 12.86 -12.88 23.57
CA HIS A 903 13.33 -13.85 24.56
C HIS A 903 14.78 -14.29 24.33
N ASP A 904 15.20 -14.47 23.07
CA ASP A 904 16.57 -14.87 22.71
C ASP A 904 17.64 -13.80 23.04
N ARG A 905 17.23 -12.61 23.48
CA ARG A 905 18.14 -11.53 23.89
C ARG A 905 18.33 -11.45 25.41
N MET A 906 17.55 -12.22 26.17
CA MET A 906 17.48 -12.19 27.64
C MET A 906 18.52 -13.13 28.26
N TYR A 907 18.92 -12.86 29.50
CA TYR A 907 19.86 -13.67 30.30
C TYR A 907 19.17 -14.78 31.11
N LEU A 908 17.87 -14.65 31.36
CA LEU A 908 16.97 -15.66 31.91
C LEU A 908 17.35 -16.17 33.31
N ASN A 909 17.60 -15.26 34.25
CA ASN A 909 17.91 -15.58 35.66
C ASN A 909 19.10 -16.55 35.82
N PRO A 910 20.31 -16.15 35.37
CA PRO A 910 21.49 -17.03 35.37
C PRO A 910 21.92 -17.47 36.77
N ASP A 911 21.62 -16.68 37.80
CA ASP A 911 21.99 -16.95 39.19
C ASP A 911 20.95 -17.79 39.95
N GLN A 912 19.86 -18.20 39.28
CA GLN A 912 18.79 -19.02 39.86
C GLN A 912 18.19 -18.40 41.14
N VAL A 913 17.97 -17.09 41.11
CA VAL A 913 17.31 -16.39 42.20
C VAL A 913 15.84 -16.81 42.27
N ASP A 914 15.37 -17.13 43.48
CA ASP A 914 13.96 -17.39 43.79
C ASP A 914 13.24 -18.33 42.81
N THR A 915 13.88 -19.45 42.45
CA THR A 915 13.33 -20.42 41.47
C THR A 915 12.01 -21.06 41.90
N GLU A 916 11.68 -21.01 43.20
CA GLU A 916 10.38 -21.46 43.70
C GLU A 916 9.26 -20.51 43.29
N ALA A 917 9.49 -19.19 43.34
CA ALA A 917 8.53 -18.19 42.92
C ALA A 917 8.52 -17.95 41.42
N LEU A 918 9.70 -17.93 40.80
CA LEU A 918 9.86 -17.54 39.40
C LEU A 918 9.74 -18.73 38.44
N GLY A 919 9.91 -19.96 38.92
CA GLY A 919 10.08 -21.13 38.06
C GLY A 919 11.46 -21.19 37.41
N THR A 920 11.66 -22.18 36.54
CA THR A 920 12.95 -22.44 35.88
C THR A 920 12.77 -22.75 34.40
N GLY A 921 13.84 -22.57 33.61
CA GLY A 921 13.86 -22.90 32.19
C GLY A 921 12.74 -22.22 31.42
N VAL A 922 12.05 -22.99 30.58
CA VAL A 922 10.90 -22.50 29.77
C VAL A 922 9.72 -22.02 30.61
N GLN A 923 9.64 -22.42 31.88
CA GLN A 923 8.58 -22.02 32.82
C GLN A 923 8.93 -20.82 33.70
N ARG A 924 10.07 -20.16 33.44
CA ARG A 924 10.43 -18.95 34.17
C ARG A 924 9.48 -17.79 33.83
N ARG A 925 8.73 -17.31 34.82
CA ARG A 925 7.85 -16.12 34.75
C ARG A 925 8.58 -14.84 35.21
N GLU A 926 7.87 -13.70 35.19
CA GLU A 926 8.40 -12.38 35.55
C GLU A 926 9.70 -12.05 34.79
N LEU A 927 9.70 -12.22 33.45
CA LEU A 927 10.90 -11.96 32.62
C LEU A 927 11.15 -10.46 32.46
N ILE A 928 10.10 -9.70 32.15
CA ILE A 928 10.18 -8.30 31.73
C ILE A 928 9.59 -7.37 32.80
N GLY A 929 10.24 -6.21 33.01
CA GLY A 929 9.74 -5.08 33.79
C GLY A 929 9.15 -3.97 32.91
N ASP A 930 9.32 -2.71 33.30
CA ASP A 930 8.82 -1.55 32.53
C ASP A 930 9.75 -1.15 31.36
N VAL A 931 9.31 -0.20 30.54
CA VAL A 931 10.01 0.32 29.36
C VAL A 931 10.07 1.84 29.33
N ALA A 932 11.12 2.36 28.72
CA ALA A 932 11.26 3.79 28.44
C ALA A 932 11.73 4.03 27.00
N PHE A 933 11.36 5.17 26.43
CA PHE A 933 11.72 5.50 25.05
C PHE A 933 12.29 6.90 24.93
N ASP A 934 13.48 6.96 24.35
CA ASP A 934 14.09 8.18 23.86
C ASP A 934 13.59 8.42 22.44
N ARG A 935 12.55 9.25 22.34
CA ARG A 935 11.92 9.63 21.07
C ARG A 935 12.89 10.36 20.12
N ALA A 936 13.83 11.13 20.66
CA ALA A 936 14.72 11.97 19.85
C ALA A 936 15.78 11.13 19.14
N ASN A 937 16.30 10.09 19.80
CA ASN A 937 17.34 9.22 19.24
C ASN A 937 16.82 7.83 18.80
N GLY A 938 15.53 7.56 19.01
CA GLY A 938 14.88 6.30 18.65
C GLY A 938 15.42 5.13 19.47
N LEU A 939 15.62 5.30 20.78
CA LEU A 939 16.15 4.24 21.65
C LEU A 939 15.07 3.74 22.60
N LEU A 940 14.81 2.43 22.57
CA LEU A 940 13.93 1.73 23.51
C LEU A 940 14.76 1.03 24.58
N TYR A 941 14.44 1.28 25.84
CA TYR A 941 15.03 0.66 27.02
C TYR A 941 14.00 -0.30 27.63
N VAL A 942 14.39 -1.58 27.83
CA VAL A 942 13.52 -2.61 28.41
C VAL A 942 14.22 -3.26 29.59
N LEU A 943 13.55 -3.34 30.74
CA LEU A 943 14.08 -4.04 31.91
C LEU A 943 13.87 -5.54 31.78
N GLU A 944 14.94 -6.33 31.90
CA GLU A 944 14.87 -7.75 32.21
C GLU A 944 15.02 -7.91 33.73
N LEU A 945 14.02 -8.51 34.39
CA LEU A 945 14.04 -8.73 35.83
C LEU A 945 14.94 -9.92 36.19
N PHE A 946 15.53 -9.91 37.39
CA PHE A 946 16.35 -11.00 37.95
C PHE A 946 17.51 -11.45 37.05
N ALA A 947 18.10 -10.53 36.28
CA ALA A 947 19.18 -10.85 35.34
C ALA A 947 20.58 -10.75 35.97
N ASP A 948 20.77 -9.86 36.96
CA ASP A 948 22.03 -9.63 37.68
C ASP A 948 21.82 -9.91 39.19
N GLY A 949 21.84 -11.19 39.57
CA GLY A 949 21.24 -11.63 40.83
C GLY A 949 19.77 -11.25 40.89
N ALA A 950 19.34 -10.61 41.98
CA ALA A 950 17.97 -10.13 42.13
C ALA A 950 17.71 -8.78 41.43
N LYS A 951 18.73 -8.15 40.82
CA LYS A 951 18.59 -6.86 40.12
C LYS A 951 18.19 -7.04 38.67
N PRO A 952 17.48 -6.07 38.07
CA PRO A 952 17.24 -6.05 36.65
C PRO A 952 18.46 -5.58 35.84
N VAL A 953 18.46 -5.90 34.56
CA VAL A 953 19.37 -5.41 33.52
C VAL A 953 18.57 -4.60 32.50
N VAL A 954 19.15 -3.53 31.96
CA VAL A 954 18.50 -2.72 30.92
C VAL A 954 19.00 -3.15 29.55
N HIS A 955 18.09 -3.63 28.72
CA HIS A 955 18.33 -3.94 27.31
C HIS A 955 17.97 -2.74 26.43
N VAL A 956 18.72 -2.54 25.35
CA VAL A 956 18.59 -1.37 24.48
C VAL A 956 18.38 -1.79 23.03
N TRP A 957 17.37 -1.22 22.39
CA TRP A 957 17.13 -1.31 20.95
C TRP A 957 17.11 0.07 20.33
N ARG A 958 17.57 0.16 19.08
CA ARG A 958 17.23 1.26 18.19
C ARG A 958 15.95 0.94 17.44
N VAL A 959 15.08 1.93 17.25
CA VAL A 959 13.85 1.84 16.47
C VAL A 959 13.90 2.87 15.34
N SER A 960 13.87 2.43 14.07
CA SER A 960 14.10 3.30 12.90
C SER A 960 13.12 3.14 11.74
#